data_AF-A0AA42Y8U0-F1
#
_entry.id   AF-A0AA42Y8U0-F1
#
_cell.length_a   1.000
_cell.length_b   1.000
_cell.length_c   1.000
_cell.angle_alpha   90.00
_cell.angle_beta   90.00
_cell.angle_gamma   90.00
#
_symmetry.space_group_name_H-M   'P 1'
#
loop_
_entity.id
_entity.type
_entity.pdbx_description
1 polymer ?
#
loop_
_entity_poly.entity_id
_entity_poly.type
_entity_poly.pdbx_seq_one_letter_code
_entity_poly.pdbx_strand_id
1 'polypeptide(L)'
;KVEQLQVEPVSQASANQRAGRCGRVAAGICIRLYSGEDYDARPQYTDPEILRSSLASVILRMKALGLGDVERFPFLDPPAPRMIADGYQLLAELGAVDDSYALTPLGRRLARFQIDPRVARMILAAEHEQCLAEMLVIAAVLEVNDPRERPFERADAADRAHARFHDEQSDFLVLLKVWHHFQEAIEHRKSNRKLALELREQFLSQRRLREWRDVHHQLAALVAQMGMRANEKPATDEQVHRALIAGLLGNIGCKGEEAGEYLGARGVRFAIFPGSGLRKKQPRWVVAAELVETTRLYARCVARIEPEWVEAAAGELVKRHYFDPHWQRERAMVSAYERVTLYGLTLVPRRRVNYGPINPKEAREVFIRRALVAGEFDTRAPFFEHNRRLVKEIEALEHKARRRDVLVNEEVIFNFYDGIVALDLVNGAGFERWRAEAEHANPRLLYLTREYLMRHAAAEITEAQFPERLRAGDVDLKLGYRFEPGHPLDGVTVTVPLELLNRLEPAHFEWLVPGLVREKIAHLFKALPKQLRRHLVPVPQHVTAFLEEQDSGESRPRLAAALGRYVQRAAGAPVAADVWDDVEPPPHLCMNFRVVDEVGRELATGRDLAALKTQLGQAASLTFSADEPGIEKTGIRVWDFGDLPAEISFTRGGRRLTGYPALADEGESVAIRLFDTRPAADAAMRAGVRRMIWLSLKEQMRQREKTLPGFTQAALALRTLASADDLREDLLTAIADRAFIGEDELPRTAKAFEALRARARTRLPAVADGGCRLFGTIAEEYPRAQQRLAGAGKTAPRPVADVRAQLARLVFKGFMAATPWERLQDLPRYLKAMQARLDKYAKDSERDERHASHIGELWSRYEERAAKLRRAHESDPRLEDFRWRIEELRVSLFAQELRTPYPVSFKRLDKLWQSIVR
;
A
#
# COMPACT_ATOMS: atom_id res chain seq x y z
N LYS A 1 -41.99 0.26 9.98
CA LYS A 1 -43.47 0.32 10.06
C LYS A 1 -43.78 1.35 11.11
N VAL A 2 -44.48 2.40 10.73
CA VAL A 2 -44.58 3.65 11.48
C VAL A 2 -46.05 3.98 11.58
N GLU A 3 -46.54 4.21 12.79
CA GLU A 3 -47.88 4.75 12.98
C GLU A 3 -47.87 6.23 12.60
N GLN A 4 -48.84 6.63 11.78
CA GLN A 4 -48.96 7.98 11.26
C GLN A 4 -50.28 8.57 11.71
N LEU A 5 -50.23 9.79 12.22
CA LEU A 5 -51.44 10.60 12.43
C LEU A 5 -51.75 11.33 11.14
N GLN A 6 -52.68 10.79 10.35
CA GLN A 6 -53.16 11.41 9.12
C GLN A 6 -54.45 12.20 9.35
N VAL A 7 -54.58 13.33 8.67
CA VAL A 7 -55.83 14.09 8.61
C VAL A 7 -56.59 13.65 7.37
N GLU A 8 -57.75 13.04 7.57
CA GLU A 8 -58.60 12.53 6.49
C GLU A 8 -59.96 13.23 6.47
N PRO A 9 -60.62 13.31 5.29
CA PRO A 9 -62.01 13.73 5.20
C PRO A 9 -62.91 12.86 6.09
N VAL A 10 -63.85 13.49 6.79
CA VAL A 10 -64.83 12.74 7.61
C VAL A 10 -65.81 11.98 6.73
N SER A 11 -66.27 10.81 7.20
CA SER A 11 -67.37 10.06 6.56
C SER A 11 -68.68 10.83 6.55
N GLN A 12 -69.60 10.44 5.67
CA GLN A 12 -70.94 11.02 5.61
C GLN A 12 -71.67 10.85 6.96
N ALA A 13 -71.59 9.67 7.57
CA ALA A 13 -72.17 9.41 8.89
C ALA A 13 -71.62 10.37 9.96
N SER A 14 -70.30 10.58 9.99
CA SER A 14 -69.68 11.54 10.91
C SER A 14 -70.09 12.99 10.62
N ALA A 15 -70.16 13.39 9.35
CA ALA A 15 -70.63 14.71 8.94
C ALA A 15 -72.10 14.96 9.32
N ASN A 16 -72.95 13.95 9.17
CA ASN A 16 -74.36 14.00 9.57
C ASN A 16 -74.51 14.03 11.09
N GLN A 17 -73.70 13.26 11.83
CA GLN A 17 -73.67 13.34 13.28
C GLN A 17 -73.26 14.73 13.77
N ARG A 18 -72.24 15.34 13.14
CA ARG A 18 -71.82 16.72 13.43
C ARG A 18 -72.93 17.73 13.14
N ALA A 19 -73.64 17.58 12.02
CA ALA A 19 -74.80 18.43 11.71
C ALA A 19 -75.92 18.28 12.73
N GLY A 20 -76.20 17.05 13.19
CA GLY A 20 -77.18 16.76 14.24
C GLY A 20 -76.85 17.42 15.58
N ARG A 21 -75.57 17.72 15.88
CA ARG A 21 -75.19 18.46 17.10
C ARG A 21 -75.75 19.89 17.11
N CYS A 22 -75.93 20.51 15.95
CA CYS A 22 -76.51 21.85 15.83
C CYS A 22 -78.00 21.88 16.20
N GLY A 23 -78.71 20.75 16.07
CA GLY A 23 -80.15 20.64 16.33
C GLY A 23 -80.54 20.19 17.75
N ARG A 24 -79.60 20.16 18.71
CA ARG A 24 -79.82 19.48 19.99
C ARG A 24 -80.79 20.19 20.95
N VAL A 25 -80.87 21.53 20.88
CA VAL A 25 -81.69 22.35 21.79
C VAL A 25 -82.80 23.08 21.03
N ALA A 26 -82.50 23.51 19.80
CA ALA A 26 -83.44 24.16 18.88
C ALA A 26 -83.01 23.86 17.44
N ALA A 27 -83.79 24.30 16.44
CA ALA A 27 -83.38 24.24 15.04
C ALA A 27 -82.04 24.99 14.86
N GLY A 28 -81.04 24.30 14.32
CA GLY A 28 -79.70 24.84 14.13
C GLY A 28 -79.20 24.65 12.70
N ILE A 29 -78.24 25.47 12.31
CA ILE A 29 -77.62 25.45 10.98
C ILE A 29 -76.21 24.88 11.10
N CYS A 30 -75.88 23.88 10.28
CA CYS A 30 -74.53 23.33 10.16
C CYS A 30 -73.90 23.82 8.86
N ILE A 31 -72.80 24.56 8.96
CA ILE A 31 -72.01 25.00 7.81
C ILE A 31 -70.86 24.00 7.60
N ARG A 32 -70.85 23.34 6.45
CA ARG A 32 -69.79 22.40 6.06
C ARG A 32 -68.75 23.13 5.23
N LEU A 33 -67.49 23.04 5.61
CA LEU A 33 -66.37 23.70 4.91
C LEU A 33 -65.85 22.86 3.74
N TYR A 34 -66.78 22.33 2.94
CA TYR A 34 -66.54 21.51 1.75
C TYR A 34 -67.78 21.54 0.84
N SER A 35 -67.61 21.23 -0.46
CA SER A 35 -68.70 21.25 -1.44
C SER A 35 -69.67 20.08 -1.26
N GLY A 36 -70.85 20.17 -1.90
CA GLY A 36 -71.80 19.06 -1.96
C GLY A 36 -71.22 17.84 -2.67
N GLU A 37 -70.52 18.05 -3.79
CA GLU A 37 -69.87 16.98 -4.55
C GLU A 37 -68.83 16.22 -3.72
N ASP A 38 -68.01 16.92 -2.92
CA ASP A 38 -67.06 16.28 -1.99
C ASP A 38 -67.80 15.48 -0.90
N TYR A 39 -68.92 16.01 -0.37
CA TYR A 39 -69.74 15.25 0.58
C TYR A 39 -70.28 13.94 -0.01
N ASP A 40 -70.83 14.00 -1.22
CA ASP A 40 -71.44 12.84 -1.90
C ASP A 40 -70.39 11.79 -2.29
N ALA A 41 -69.16 12.21 -2.59
CA ALA A 41 -68.05 11.32 -2.94
C ALA A 41 -67.39 10.62 -1.73
N ARG A 42 -67.68 11.05 -0.49
CA ARG A 42 -67.05 10.48 0.72
C ARG A 42 -67.64 9.13 1.11
N PRO A 43 -66.86 8.26 1.79
CA PRO A 43 -67.36 7.02 2.35
C PRO A 43 -68.55 7.25 3.29
N GLN A 44 -69.53 6.35 3.23
CA GLN A 44 -70.72 6.42 4.07
C GLN A 44 -70.37 6.30 5.56
N TYR A 45 -69.47 5.38 5.89
CA TYR A 45 -69.03 5.09 7.26
C TYR A 45 -67.52 5.32 7.41
N THR A 46 -67.07 5.52 8.64
CA THR A 46 -65.64 5.60 8.97
C THR A 46 -65.09 4.19 9.15
N ASP A 47 -63.90 3.93 8.64
CA ASP A 47 -63.26 2.62 8.75
C ASP A 47 -63.08 2.21 10.23
N PRO A 48 -63.41 0.95 10.58
CA PRO A 48 -63.20 0.41 11.91
C PRO A 48 -61.74 0.50 12.37
N GLU A 49 -61.54 0.76 13.66
CA GLU A 49 -60.20 0.92 14.25
C GLU A 49 -59.33 -0.34 14.10
N ILE A 50 -59.94 -1.53 14.15
CA ILE A 50 -59.24 -2.81 13.99
C ILE A 50 -58.53 -2.96 12.63
N LEU A 51 -58.96 -2.21 11.60
CA LEU A 51 -58.34 -2.22 10.27
C LEU A 51 -57.13 -1.28 10.16
N ARG A 52 -56.96 -0.36 11.11
CA ARG A 52 -55.99 0.76 11.03
C ARG A 52 -55.05 0.89 12.21
N SER A 53 -55.24 0.12 13.29
CA SER A 53 -54.42 0.14 14.50
C SER A 53 -53.61 -1.15 14.69
N SER A 54 -52.51 -1.08 15.44
CA SER A 54 -51.70 -2.24 15.80
C SER A 54 -52.50 -3.31 16.54
N LEU A 55 -52.36 -4.57 16.14
CA LEU A 55 -53.11 -5.69 16.72
C LEU A 55 -52.37 -6.42 17.85
N ALA A 56 -51.13 -6.05 18.17
CA ALA A 56 -50.33 -6.80 19.14
C ALA A 56 -51.02 -6.96 20.51
N SER A 57 -51.62 -5.89 21.05
CA SER A 57 -52.35 -5.93 22.31
C SER A 57 -53.59 -6.83 22.25
N VAL A 58 -54.31 -6.79 21.12
CA VAL A 58 -55.51 -7.60 20.88
C VAL A 58 -55.13 -9.07 20.81
N ILE A 59 -54.12 -9.41 20.00
CA ILE A 59 -53.61 -10.78 19.82
C ILE A 59 -53.11 -11.34 21.15
N LEU A 60 -52.33 -10.57 21.91
CA LEU A 60 -51.81 -10.97 23.22
C LEU A 60 -52.95 -11.33 24.19
N ARG A 61 -53.98 -10.47 24.25
CA ARG A 61 -55.15 -10.69 25.11
C ARG A 61 -55.98 -11.87 24.67
N MET A 62 -56.23 -12.03 23.37
CA MET A 62 -56.98 -13.18 22.83
C MET A 62 -56.28 -14.49 23.15
N LYS A 63 -54.96 -14.56 22.96
CA LYS A 63 -54.17 -15.74 23.31
C LYS A 63 -54.19 -16.02 24.81
N ALA A 64 -54.11 -14.99 25.66
CA ALA A 64 -54.15 -15.15 27.11
C ALA A 64 -55.52 -15.65 27.62
N LEU A 65 -56.60 -15.30 26.92
CA LEU A 65 -57.96 -15.76 27.18
C LEU A 65 -58.29 -17.11 26.52
N GLY A 66 -57.38 -17.66 25.70
CA GLY A 66 -57.60 -18.94 25.02
C GLY A 66 -58.64 -18.90 23.90
N LEU A 67 -58.82 -17.75 23.23
CA LEU A 67 -59.86 -17.54 22.20
C LEU A 67 -59.53 -18.14 20.81
N GLY A 68 -58.50 -18.98 20.71
CA GLY A 68 -58.08 -19.63 19.46
C GLY A 68 -57.24 -18.73 18.53
N ASP A 69 -57.18 -19.12 17.25
CA ASP A 69 -56.40 -18.40 16.24
C ASP A 69 -57.13 -17.14 15.77
N VAL A 70 -56.40 -16.02 15.75
CA VAL A 70 -56.91 -14.70 15.40
C VAL A 70 -57.51 -14.68 13.98
N GLU A 71 -56.93 -15.42 13.04
CA GLU A 71 -57.42 -15.53 11.66
C GLU A 71 -58.79 -16.21 11.55
N ARG A 72 -59.14 -17.06 12.53
CA ARG A 72 -60.40 -17.80 12.57
C ARG A 72 -61.43 -17.16 13.49
N PHE A 73 -61.05 -16.08 14.18
CA PHE A 73 -61.94 -15.38 15.10
C PHE A 73 -63.00 -14.60 14.31
N PRO A 74 -64.30 -14.71 14.65
CA PRO A 74 -65.38 -14.11 13.87
C PRO A 74 -65.52 -12.60 14.16
N PHE A 75 -64.58 -11.79 13.67
CA PHE A 75 -64.67 -10.33 13.70
C PHE A 75 -65.81 -9.82 12.80
N LEU A 76 -66.46 -8.71 13.19
CA LEU A 76 -67.42 -8.01 12.33
C LEU A 76 -66.76 -7.54 11.04
N ASP A 77 -65.59 -6.90 11.19
CA ASP A 77 -64.69 -6.50 10.11
C ASP A 77 -63.31 -7.12 10.38
N PRO A 78 -62.94 -8.21 9.68
CA PRO A 78 -61.70 -8.91 9.95
C PRO A 78 -60.48 -8.08 9.54
N PRO A 79 -59.43 -8.02 10.38
CA PRO A 79 -58.21 -7.33 10.02
C PRO A 79 -57.49 -8.00 8.85
N ALA A 80 -56.73 -7.22 8.08
CA ALA A 80 -55.92 -7.75 7.00
C ALA A 80 -54.87 -8.75 7.52
N PRO A 81 -54.57 -9.85 6.80
CA PRO A 81 -53.59 -10.86 7.22
C PRO A 81 -52.22 -10.27 7.57
N ARG A 82 -51.81 -9.20 6.85
CA ARG A 82 -50.58 -8.46 7.14
C ARG A 82 -50.58 -7.83 8.53
N MET A 83 -51.68 -7.24 8.99
CA MET A 83 -51.76 -6.64 10.32
C MET A 83 -51.66 -7.68 11.43
N ILE A 84 -52.21 -8.88 11.20
CA ILE A 84 -52.10 -10.02 12.12
C ILE A 84 -50.64 -10.48 12.20
N ALA A 85 -49.98 -10.69 11.06
CA ALA A 85 -48.57 -11.07 11.00
C ALA A 85 -47.67 -10.03 11.69
N ASP A 86 -47.95 -8.74 11.50
CA ASP A 86 -47.21 -7.65 12.11
C ASP A 86 -47.36 -7.63 13.64
N GLY A 87 -48.56 -7.93 14.15
CA GLY A 87 -48.81 -8.08 15.58
C GLY A 87 -48.07 -9.26 16.18
N TYR A 88 -48.09 -10.44 15.54
CA TYR A 88 -47.30 -11.60 15.99
C TYR A 88 -45.80 -11.34 15.93
N GLN A 89 -45.34 -10.63 14.90
CA GLN A 89 -43.94 -10.25 14.77
C GLN A 89 -43.53 -9.39 15.98
N LEU A 90 -44.27 -8.34 16.31
CA LEU A 90 -43.99 -7.51 17.49
C LEU A 90 -44.02 -8.33 18.79
N LEU A 91 -44.98 -9.23 18.96
CA LEU A 91 -45.03 -10.09 20.15
C LEU A 91 -43.83 -11.04 20.24
N ALA A 92 -43.35 -11.58 19.12
CA ALA A 92 -42.14 -12.40 19.09
C ALA A 92 -40.90 -11.56 19.46
N GLU A 93 -40.80 -10.32 18.96
CA GLU A 93 -39.71 -9.38 19.30
C GLU A 93 -39.67 -9.04 20.79
N LEU A 94 -40.83 -8.98 21.45
CA LEU A 94 -40.93 -8.75 22.89
C LEU A 94 -40.68 -10.03 23.72
N GLY A 95 -40.51 -11.18 23.06
CA GLY A 95 -40.43 -12.50 23.69
C GLY A 95 -41.74 -12.99 24.29
N ALA A 96 -42.88 -12.43 23.86
CA ALA A 96 -44.21 -12.77 24.36
C ALA A 96 -44.75 -14.08 23.75
N VAL A 97 -44.33 -14.41 22.52
CA VAL A 97 -44.67 -15.66 21.84
C VAL A 97 -43.41 -16.37 21.33
N ASP A 98 -43.49 -17.69 21.20
CA ASP A 98 -42.45 -18.52 20.58
C ASP A 98 -42.65 -18.68 19.05
N ASP A 99 -41.80 -19.48 18.41
CA ASP A 99 -41.83 -19.75 16.96
C ASP A 99 -43.14 -20.42 16.49
N SER A 100 -43.91 -21.01 17.41
CA SER A 100 -45.23 -21.61 17.14
C SER A 100 -46.39 -20.66 17.45
N TYR A 101 -46.09 -19.38 17.72
CA TYR A 101 -47.05 -18.36 18.16
C TYR A 101 -47.79 -18.71 19.47
N ALA A 102 -47.20 -19.56 20.31
CA ALA A 102 -47.72 -19.88 21.64
C ALA A 102 -47.17 -18.89 22.68
N LEU A 103 -47.98 -18.60 23.72
CA LEU A 103 -47.57 -17.66 24.77
C LEU A 103 -46.45 -18.23 25.65
N THR A 104 -45.35 -17.48 25.73
CA THR A 104 -44.24 -17.75 26.64
C THR A 104 -44.63 -17.39 28.09
N PRO A 105 -43.85 -17.82 29.11
CA PRO A 105 -44.03 -17.35 30.49
C PRO A 105 -43.99 -15.82 30.60
N LEU A 106 -43.13 -15.17 29.81
CA LEU A 106 -43.05 -13.72 29.71
C LEU A 106 -44.33 -13.14 29.08
N GLY A 107 -44.82 -13.72 27.99
CA GLY A 107 -46.07 -13.31 27.35
C GLY A 107 -47.28 -13.38 28.26
N ARG A 108 -47.36 -14.40 29.12
CA ARG A 108 -48.42 -14.50 30.14
C ARG A 108 -48.33 -13.39 31.18
N ARG A 109 -47.13 -12.99 31.59
CA ARG A 109 -46.95 -11.82 32.48
C ARG A 109 -47.34 -10.52 31.78
N LEU A 110 -46.94 -10.34 30.52
CA LEU A 110 -47.29 -9.16 29.71
C LEU A 110 -48.80 -9.00 29.55
N ALA A 111 -49.53 -10.10 29.31
CA ALA A 111 -50.98 -10.07 29.12
C ALA A 111 -51.78 -9.62 30.36
N ARG A 112 -51.16 -9.54 31.55
CA ARG A 112 -51.79 -9.00 32.76
C ARG A 112 -51.92 -7.48 32.71
N PHE A 113 -51.09 -6.81 31.91
CA PHE A 113 -51.15 -5.37 31.71
C PHE A 113 -52.21 -5.00 30.68
N GLN A 114 -52.93 -3.89 30.91
CA GLN A 114 -53.95 -3.34 30.00
C GLN A 114 -53.42 -2.10 29.27
N ILE A 115 -52.17 -2.16 28.80
CA ILE A 115 -51.45 -1.08 28.11
C ILE A 115 -50.70 -1.66 26.89
N ASP A 116 -49.95 -0.83 26.15
CA ASP A 116 -49.13 -1.32 25.03
C ASP A 116 -48.13 -2.41 25.49
N PRO A 117 -48.06 -3.57 24.82
CA PRO A 117 -47.13 -4.65 25.15
C PRO A 117 -45.66 -4.22 25.24
N ARG A 118 -45.24 -3.21 24.46
CA ARG A 118 -43.89 -2.62 24.53
C ARG A 118 -43.67 -1.95 25.88
N VAL A 119 -44.64 -1.18 26.35
CA VAL A 119 -44.59 -0.49 27.64
C VAL A 119 -44.63 -1.48 28.80
N ALA A 120 -45.51 -2.48 28.73
CA ALA A 120 -45.51 -3.59 29.67
C ALA A 120 -44.15 -4.33 29.73
N ARG A 121 -43.50 -4.51 28.56
CA ARG A 121 -42.18 -5.14 28.49
C ARG A 121 -41.07 -4.32 29.14
N MET A 122 -41.13 -2.99 29.04
CA MET A 122 -40.22 -2.08 29.75
C MET A 122 -40.39 -2.21 31.27
N ILE A 123 -41.63 -2.23 31.78
CA ILE A 123 -41.91 -2.42 33.21
C ILE A 123 -41.35 -3.75 33.72
N LEU A 124 -41.56 -4.85 32.98
CA LEU A 124 -41.05 -6.17 33.38
C LEU A 124 -39.51 -6.23 33.34
N ALA A 125 -38.86 -5.56 32.38
CA ALA A 125 -37.40 -5.46 32.36
C ALA A 125 -36.85 -4.62 33.53
N ALA A 126 -37.55 -3.56 33.92
CA ALA A 126 -37.12 -2.66 34.99
C ALA A 126 -37.00 -3.32 36.37
N GLU A 127 -37.72 -4.42 36.61
CA GLU A 127 -37.54 -5.25 37.82
C GLU A 127 -36.14 -5.89 37.85
N HIS A 128 -35.67 -6.45 36.72
CA HIS A 128 -34.34 -7.03 36.62
C HIS A 128 -33.23 -5.95 36.64
N GLU A 129 -33.48 -4.83 35.97
CA GLU A 129 -32.54 -3.70 35.92
C GLU A 129 -32.52 -2.86 37.21
N GLN A 130 -33.40 -3.14 38.17
CA GLN A 130 -33.54 -2.39 39.43
C GLN A 130 -33.85 -0.90 39.22
N CYS A 131 -34.75 -0.59 38.28
CA CYS A 131 -35.21 0.77 37.95
C CYS A 131 -36.74 0.89 37.84
N LEU A 132 -37.47 0.03 38.56
CA LEU A 132 -38.92 -0.07 38.47
C LEU A 132 -39.64 1.23 38.84
N ALA A 133 -39.16 1.97 39.86
CA ALA A 133 -39.79 3.21 40.29
C ALA A 133 -39.77 4.27 39.18
N GLU A 134 -38.61 4.45 38.55
CA GLU A 134 -38.41 5.37 37.43
C GLU A 134 -39.16 4.90 36.18
N MET A 135 -39.13 3.58 35.90
CA MET A 135 -39.79 3.05 34.72
C MET A 135 -41.32 3.14 34.81
N LEU A 136 -41.93 3.03 35.99
CA LEU A 136 -43.37 3.24 36.15
C LEU A 136 -43.79 4.67 35.78
N VAL A 137 -42.95 5.66 36.12
CA VAL A 137 -43.17 7.07 35.75
C VAL A 137 -43.11 7.23 34.24
N ILE A 138 -42.07 6.67 33.59
CA ILE A 138 -41.92 6.71 32.14
C ILE A 138 -43.04 5.95 31.43
N ALA A 139 -43.35 4.73 31.86
CA ALA A 139 -44.43 3.93 31.30
C ALA A 139 -45.77 4.66 31.35
N ALA A 140 -46.08 5.29 32.49
CA ALA A 140 -47.32 6.03 32.64
C ALA A 140 -47.42 7.25 31.71
N VAL A 141 -46.32 7.94 31.40
CA VAL A 141 -46.37 9.11 30.48
C VAL A 141 -46.48 8.70 29.03
N LEU A 142 -45.95 7.54 28.65
CA LEU A 142 -46.06 7.02 27.29
C LEU A 142 -47.50 6.60 26.94
N GLU A 143 -48.33 6.32 27.95
CA GLU A 143 -49.74 5.95 27.79
C GLU A 143 -50.70 7.15 27.86
N VAL A 144 -50.17 8.37 28.08
CA VAL A 144 -50.97 9.61 28.11
C VAL A 144 -50.39 10.67 27.17
N ASN A 145 -51.13 11.76 26.98
CA ASN A 145 -50.62 12.88 26.20
C ASN A 145 -49.48 13.61 26.95
N ASP A 146 -48.43 14.00 26.23
CA ASP A 146 -47.29 14.75 26.80
C ASP A 146 -47.79 15.97 27.61
N PRO A 147 -47.42 16.09 28.90
CA PRO A 147 -47.88 17.18 29.75
C PRO A 147 -47.27 18.54 29.39
N ARG A 148 -46.20 18.57 28.61
CA ARG A 148 -45.55 19.81 28.16
C ARG A 148 -46.33 20.42 27.01
N GLU A 149 -46.61 21.71 27.12
CA GLU A 149 -47.30 22.47 26.09
C GLU A 149 -46.29 23.33 25.31
N ARG A 150 -46.34 23.28 23.98
CA ARG A 150 -45.50 24.14 23.11
C ARG A 150 -46.37 24.84 22.06
N PRO A 151 -47.16 25.87 22.44
CA PRO A 151 -47.99 26.61 21.50
C PRO A 151 -47.12 27.30 20.43
N PHE A 152 -47.56 27.28 19.17
CA PHE A 152 -46.79 27.83 18.04
C PHE A 152 -46.41 29.30 18.25
N GLU A 153 -47.36 30.14 18.70
CA GLU A 153 -47.17 31.57 18.95
C GLU A 153 -46.22 31.87 20.13
N ARG A 154 -46.01 30.91 21.03
CA ARG A 154 -45.20 31.08 22.25
C ARG A 154 -44.09 30.03 22.36
N ALA A 155 -43.63 29.52 21.22
CA ALA A 155 -42.64 28.45 21.13
C ALA A 155 -41.35 28.78 21.91
N ASP A 156 -40.77 29.96 21.70
CA ASP A 156 -39.53 30.39 22.37
C ASP A 156 -39.69 30.50 23.90
N ALA A 157 -40.86 30.92 24.36
CA ALA A 157 -41.14 31.03 25.79
C ALA A 157 -41.30 29.65 26.44
N ALA A 158 -41.96 28.72 25.75
CA ALA A 158 -42.08 27.33 26.19
C ALA A 158 -40.71 26.64 26.23
N ASP A 159 -39.89 26.80 25.18
CA ASP A 159 -38.55 26.23 25.11
C ASP A 159 -37.66 26.75 26.26
N ARG A 160 -37.71 28.05 26.56
CA ARG A 160 -37.00 28.63 27.73
C ARG A 160 -37.51 28.08 29.06
N ALA A 161 -38.82 27.88 29.21
CA ALA A 161 -39.39 27.32 30.44
C ALA A 161 -38.97 25.86 30.64
N HIS A 162 -38.96 25.07 29.58
CA HIS A 162 -38.62 23.64 29.58
C HIS A 162 -37.11 23.38 29.61
N ALA A 163 -36.27 24.36 29.28
CA ALA A 163 -34.81 24.23 29.31
C ALA A 163 -34.27 23.76 30.67
N ARG A 164 -34.95 24.09 31.79
CA ARG A 164 -34.57 23.61 33.13
C ARG A 164 -34.61 22.10 33.30
N PHE A 165 -35.46 21.43 32.52
CA PHE A 165 -35.61 19.98 32.55
C PHE A 165 -34.74 19.29 31.52
N HIS A 166 -34.01 20.05 30.70
CA HIS A 166 -33.21 19.51 29.61
C HIS A 166 -32.23 18.45 30.12
N ASP A 167 -32.05 17.43 29.30
CA ASP A 167 -31.09 16.38 29.52
C ASP A 167 -30.35 16.13 28.23
N GLU A 168 -29.04 16.09 28.31
CA GLU A 168 -28.21 15.96 27.12
C GLU A 168 -28.09 14.51 26.62
N GLN A 169 -28.54 13.54 27.42
CA GLN A 169 -28.43 12.11 27.13
C GLN A 169 -29.78 11.45 26.87
N SER A 170 -30.89 11.97 27.42
CA SER A 170 -32.19 11.31 27.28
C SER A 170 -33.42 12.20 27.50
N ASP A 171 -34.30 12.23 26.50
CA ASP A 171 -35.63 12.85 26.62
C ASP A 171 -36.53 12.10 27.64
N PHE A 172 -36.24 10.83 27.95
CA PHE A 172 -36.96 10.09 28.98
C PHE A 172 -36.61 10.60 30.39
N LEU A 173 -35.34 10.96 30.61
CA LEU A 173 -34.91 11.56 31.87
C LEU A 173 -35.48 12.97 32.06
N VAL A 174 -35.76 13.70 30.96
CA VAL A 174 -36.51 14.96 31.03
C VAL A 174 -37.90 14.73 31.63
N LEU A 175 -38.57 13.63 31.27
CA LEU A 175 -39.89 13.29 31.83
C LEU A 175 -39.78 12.99 33.33
N LEU A 176 -38.76 12.25 33.78
CA LEU A 176 -38.51 12.06 35.22
C LEU A 176 -38.32 13.39 35.96
N LYS A 177 -37.55 14.32 35.40
CA LYS A 177 -37.35 15.66 35.99
C LYS A 177 -38.66 16.44 36.10
N VAL A 178 -39.50 16.40 35.06
CA VAL A 178 -40.83 17.04 35.08
C VAL A 178 -41.74 16.39 36.13
N TRP A 179 -41.68 15.06 36.26
CA TRP A 179 -42.45 14.33 37.27
C TRP A 179 -42.04 14.72 38.69
N HIS A 180 -40.74 14.72 39.00
CA HIS A 180 -40.24 15.13 40.32
C HIS A 180 -40.64 16.57 40.64
N HIS A 181 -40.48 17.49 39.69
CA HIS A 181 -40.93 18.87 39.84
C HIS A 181 -42.43 18.97 40.12
N PHE A 182 -43.26 18.16 39.45
CA PHE A 182 -44.70 18.13 39.71
C PHE A 182 -45.03 17.55 41.09
N GLN A 183 -44.34 16.51 41.54
CA GLN A 183 -44.53 15.95 42.88
C GLN A 183 -44.16 16.96 43.97
N GLU A 184 -43.00 17.61 43.86
CA GLU A 184 -42.57 18.68 44.76
C GLU A 184 -43.59 19.85 44.79
N ALA A 185 -44.07 20.27 43.61
CA ALA A 185 -45.07 21.33 43.51
C ALA A 185 -46.41 20.94 44.16
N ILE A 186 -46.77 19.66 44.16
CA ILE A 186 -47.95 19.15 44.87
C ILE A 186 -47.71 19.08 46.38
N GLU A 187 -46.55 18.61 46.83
CA GLU A 187 -46.20 18.50 48.24
C GLU A 187 -46.15 19.87 48.92
N HIS A 188 -45.60 20.88 48.22
CA HIS A 188 -45.50 22.25 48.71
C HIS A 188 -46.69 23.14 48.30
N ARG A 189 -47.77 22.56 47.76
CA ARG A 189 -48.90 23.34 47.23
C ARG A 189 -49.61 24.12 48.33
N LYS A 190 -49.77 25.43 48.11
CA LYS A 190 -50.59 26.30 48.99
C LYS A 190 -52.07 26.34 48.57
N SER A 191 -52.37 26.20 47.27
CA SER A 191 -53.74 26.19 46.72
C SER A 191 -53.74 25.60 45.31
N ASN A 192 -54.82 24.88 44.94
CA ASN A 192 -55.00 24.32 43.59
C ASN A 192 -54.98 25.41 42.49
N ARG A 193 -55.52 26.61 42.78
CA ARG A 193 -55.52 27.72 41.81
C ARG A 193 -54.12 28.27 41.58
N LYS A 194 -53.31 28.37 42.64
CA LYS A 194 -51.91 28.84 42.54
C LYS A 194 -51.04 27.84 41.79
N LEU A 195 -51.18 26.55 42.10
CA LEU A 195 -50.51 25.48 41.37
C LEU A 195 -50.86 25.48 39.88
N ALA A 196 -52.15 25.66 39.54
CA ALA A 196 -52.59 25.73 38.15
C ALA A 196 -51.96 26.91 37.39
N LEU A 197 -51.84 28.07 38.04
CA LEU A 197 -51.19 29.25 37.46
C LEU A 197 -49.69 29.04 37.26
N GLU A 198 -49.01 28.51 38.28
CA GLU A 198 -47.57 28.21 38.23
C GLU A 198 -47.23 27.22 37.11
N LEU A 199 -47.95 26.10 37.02
CA LEU A 199 -47.75 25.11 35.97
C LEU A 199 -48.02 25.71 34.58
N ARG A 200 -49.04 26.57 34.46
CA ARG A 200 -49.35 27.26 33.20
C ARG A 200 -48.25 28.24 32.78
N GLU A 201 -47.64 28.97 33.71
CA GLU A 201 -46.47 29.83 33.44
C GLU A 201 -45.26 29.03 32.96
N GLN A 202 -45.14 27.78 33.42
CA GLN A 202 -44.11 26.83 33.02
C GLN A 202 -44.48 26.00 31.78
N PHE A 203 -45.61 26.31 31.13
CA PHE A 203 -46.11 25.58 29.98
C PHE A 203 -46.31 24.08 30.25
N LEU A 204 -46.88 23.76 31.41
CA LEU A 204 -47.25 22.41 31.82
C LEU A 204 -48.76 22.31 32.02
N SER A 205 -49.38 21.32 31.39
CA SER A 205 -50.82 21.09 31.46
C SER A 205 -51.19 20.37 32.75
N GLN A 206 -51.80 21.08 33.70
CA GLN A 206 -52.22 20.49 34.98
C GLN A 206 -53.14 19.27 34.79
N ARG A 207 -54.03 19.29 33.78
CA ARG A 207 -54.92 18.16 33.49
C ARG A 207 -54.11 16.91 33.12
N ARG A 208 -53.16 17.02 32.19
CA ARG A 208 -52.33 15.90 31.71
C ARG A 208 -51.38 15.40 32.79
N LEU A 209 -50.85 16.29 33.63
CA LEU A 209 -50.04 15.91 34.78
C LEU A 209 -50.83 15.08 35.81
N ARG A 210 -52.10 15.41 36.05
CA ARG A 210 -52.99 14.61 36.92
C ARG A 210 -53.31 13.25 36.30
N GLU A 211 -53.64 13.23 35.01
CA GLU A 211 -53.88 12.00 34.26
C GLU A 211 -52.67 11.07 34.29
N TRP A 212 -51.47 11.60 34.03
CA TRP A 212 -50.20 10.87 34.18
C TRP A 212 -50.05 10.27 35.57
N ARG A 213 -50.34 11.05 36.62
CA ARG A 213 -50.26 10.58 38.00
C ARG A 213 -51.27 9.48 38.32
N ASP A 214 -52.49 9.58 37.79
CA ASP A 214 -53.53 8.57 37.99
C ASP A 214 -53.14 7.25 37.32
N VAL A 215 -52.63 7.28 36.08
CA VAL A 215 -52.10 6.09 35.38
C VAL A 215 -50.91 5.49 36.12
N HIS A 216 -49.98 6.32 36.61
CA HIS A 216 -48.87 5.84 37.44
C HIS A 216 -49.36 5.09 38.68
N HIS A 217 -50.35 5.61 39.40
CA HIS A 217 -50.93 4.94 40.56
C HIS A 217 -51.57 3.59 40.20
N GLN A 218 -52.27 3.51 39.06
CA GLN A 218 -52.87 2.27 38.57
C GLN A 218 -51.79 1.22 38.24
N LEU A 219 -50.73 1.62 37.54
CA LEU A 219 -49.62 0.74 37.20
C LEU A 219 -48.86 0.29 38.45
N ALA A 220 -48.58 1.21 39.38
CA ALA A 220 -47.93 0.89 40.66
C ALA A 220 -48.73 -0.13 41.47
N ALA A 221 -50.05 0.02 41.54
CA ALA A 221 -50.93 -0.94 42.20
C ALA A 221 -50.91 -2.32 41.51
N LEU A 222 -50.93 -2.34 40.18
CA LEU A 222 -50.88 -3.57 39.40
C LEU A 222 -49.56 -4.33 39.60
N VAL A 223 -48.41 -3.65 39.53
CA VAL A 223 -47.10 -4.32 39.71
C VAL A 223 -46.92 -4.82 41.14
N ALA A 224 -47.47 -4.10 42.13
CA ALA A 224 -47.50 -4.57 43.52
C ALA A 224 -48.34 -5.85 43.67
N GLN A 225 -49.51 -5.93 43.03
CA GLN A 225 -50.34 -7.15 42.97
C GLN A 225 -49.63 -8.30 42.24
N MET A 226 -48.72 -7.99 41.33
CA MET A 226 -47.87 -8.98 40.66
C MET A 226 -46.67 -9.43 41.51
N GLY A 227 -46.48 -8.86 42.70
CA GLY A 227 -45.37 -9.18 43.60
C GLY A 227 -44.05 -8.47 43.28
N MET A 228 -44.06 -7.54 42.33
CA MET A 228 -42.87 -6.77 41.93
C MET A 228 -42.60 -5.67 42.94
N ARG A 229 -41.31 -5.43 43.26
CA ARG A 229 -40.90 -4.42 44.25
C ARG A 229 -40.14 -3.28 43.59
N ALA A 230 -40.42 -2.06 44.05
CA ALA A 230 -39.66 -0.88 43.66
C ALA A 230 -38.20 -0.99 44.17
N ASN A 231 -37.27 -0.36 43.44
CA ASN A 231 -35.87 -0.25 43.80
C ASN A 231 -35.66 0.58 45.08
N GLU A 232 -34.72 0.16 45.93
CA GLU A 232 -34.39 0.85 47.19
C GLU A 232 -33.52 2.10 46.97
N LYS A 233 -32.67 2.07 45.95
CA LYS A 233 -31.78 3.18 45.56
C LYS A 233 -32.26 3.77 44.23
N PRO A 234 -32.10 5.09 44.02
CA PRO A 234 -32.36 5.70 42.71
C PRO A 234 -31.57 4.98 41.62
N ALA A 235 -32.24 4.70 40.51
CA ALA A 235 -31.62 4.03 39.37
C ALA A 235 -30.63 4.94 38.64
N THR A 236 -29.61 4.35 38.02
CA THR A 236 -28.74 5.07 37.09
C THR A 236 -29.43 5.24 35.73
N ASP A 237 -28.98 6.24 34.97
CA ASP A 237 -29.45 6.49 33.60
C ASP A 237 -29.30 5.23 32.72
N GLU A 238 -28.20 4.49 32.87
CA GLU A 238 -27.95 3.23 32.17
C GLU A 238 -29.01 2.18 32.50
N GLN A 239 -29.35 1.96 33.78
CA GLN A 239 -30.36 0.97 34.17
C GLN A 239 -31.72 1.29 33.55
N VAL A 240 -32.10 2.57 33.53
CA VAL A 240 -33.33 3.02 32.86
C VAL A 240 -33.26 2.75 31.36
N HIS A 241 -32.16 3.11 30.70
CA HIS A 241 -32.01 2.95 29.24
C HIS A 241 -31.96 1.47 28.83
N ARG A 242 -31.32 0.59 29.60
CA ARG A 242 -31.35 -0.87 29.36
C ARG A 242 -32.77 -1.44 29.44
N ALA A 243 -33.57 -0.97 30.41
CA ALA A 243 -34.97 -1.38 30.52
C ALA A 243 -35.84 -0.86 29.36
N LEU A 244 -35.58 0.36 28.85
CA LEU A 244 -36.28 0.91 27.67
C LEU A 244 -36.05 0.03 26.43
N ILE A 245 -34.80 -0.39 26.18
CA ILE A 245 -34.43 -1.17 25.00
C ILE A 245 -35.26 -2.45 24.91
N ALA A 246 -35.54 -3.13 26.03
CA ALA A 246 -36.29 -4.38 26.05
C ALA A 246 -37.70 -4.27 25.44
N GLY A 247 -38.37 -3.12 25.55
CA GLY A 247 -39.67 -2.86 24.91
C GLY A 247 -39.57 -2.17 23.55
N LEU A 248 -38.43 -1.54 23.26
CA LEU A 248 -38.26 -0.64 22.12
C LEU A 248 -37.18 -1.12 21.14
N LEU A 249 -36.89 -2.43 21.10
CA LEU A 249 -35.91 -3.05 20.17
C LEU A 249 -36.18 -2.68 18.70
N GLY A 250 -37.44 -2.51 18.31
CA GLY A 250 -37.83 -2.10 16.96
C GLY A 250 -37.58 -0.62 16.65
N ASN A 251 -37.32 0.21 17.66
CA ASN A 251 -37.15 1.66 17.56
C ASN A 251 -35.72 2.13 17.88
N ILE A 252 -34.74 1.22 17.79
CA ILE A 252 -33.33 1.59 17.88
C ILE A 252 -32.84 2.14 16.54
N GLY A 253 -31.80 2.98 16.59
CA GLY A 253 -31.08 3.40 15.40
C GLY A 253 -29.62 3.73 15.65
N CYS A 254 -28.80 3.49 14.64
CA CYS A 254 -27.41 3.90 14.56
C CYS A 254 -27.28 5.09 13.62
N LYS A 255 -26.45 6.06 13.98
CA LYS A 255 -26.14 7.22 13.13
C LYS A 255 -25.63 6.74 11.76
N GLY A 256 -26.25 7.25 10.70
CA GLY A 256 -25.92 6.93 9.31
C GLY A 256 -24.74 7.75 8.78
N GLU A 257 -24.44 7.57 7.49
CA GLU A 257 -23.40 8.35 6.78
C GLU A 257 -23.87 9.79 6.50
N GLU A 258 -25.16 9.99 6.24
CA GLU A 258 -25.76 11.29 6.01
C GLU A 258 -25.92 12.09 7.31
N ALA A 259 -25.57 13.38 7.28
CA ALA A 259 -25.57 14.22 8.47
C ALA A 259 -26.98 14.38 9.06
N GLY A 260 -27.15 13.94 10.31
CA GLY A 260 -28.41 14.04 11.04
C GLY A 260 -29.45 12.97 10.70
N GLU A 261 -29.07 11.95 9.94
CA GLU A 261 -29.88 10.76 9.65
C GLU A 261 -29.41 9.55 10.49
N TYR A 262 -30.35 8.71 10.87
CA TYR A 262 -30.14 7.46 11.60
C TYR A 262 -30.72 6.30 10.80
N LEU A 263 -29.94 5.22 10.70
CA LEU A 263 -30.38 3.92 10.21
C LEU A 263 -31.01 3.15 11.38
N GLY A 264 -32.30 2.90 11.28
CA GLY A 264 -33.09 2.12 12.22
C GLY A 264 -33.28 0.66 11.81
N ALA A 265 -33.95 -0.09 12.68
CA ALA A 265 -34.32 -1.48 12.42
C ALA A 265 -35.05 -1.63 11.08
N ARG A 266 -34.73 -2.72 10.36
CA ARG A 266 -35.33 -3.09 9.06
C ARG A 266 -35.07 -2.05 7.96
N GLY A 267 -33.96 -1.32 8.05
CA GLY A 267 -33.50 -0.39 7.01
C GLY A 267 -34.24 0.95 6.97
N VAL A 268 -35.08 1.23 7.97
CA VAL A 268 -35.81 2.50 8.07
C VAL A 268 -34.82 3.63 8.35
N ARG A 269 -34.96 4.77 7.69
CA ARG A 269 -34.15 5.98 7.94
C ARG A 269 -34.98 7.03 8.67
N PHE A 270 -34.45 7.61 9.73
CA PHE A 270 -35.14 8.65 10.51
C PHE A 270 -34.19 9.74 11.02
N ALA A 271 -34.74 10.89 11.41
CA ALA A 271 -34.00 11.95 12.06
C ALA A 271 -34.49 12.16 13.51
N ILE A 272 -33.63 12.60 14.42
CA ILE A 272 -34.06 12.99 15.77
C ILE A 272 -34.98 14.22 15.67
N PHE A 273 -36.14 14.21 16.35
CA PHE A 273 -37.10 15.32 16.34
C PHE A 273 -36.42 16.64 16.80
N PRO A 274 -36.67 17.79 16.13
CA PRO A 274 -35.97 19.04 16.43
C PRO A 274 -36.08 19.51 17.88
N GLY A 275 -37.18 19.18 18.57
CA GLY A 275 -37.40 19.52 19.99
C GLY A 275 -36.70 18.60 20.99
N SER A 276 -35.99 17.57 20.55
CA SER A 276 -35.25 16.66 21.43
C SER A 276 -33.96 17.30 21.93
N GLY A 277 -33.60 17.01 23.19
CA GLY A 277 -32.33 17.46 23.76
C GLY A 277 -31.10 16.90 23.05
N LEU A 278 -31.26 15.76 22.36
CA LEU A 278 -30.20 15.05 21.66
C LEU A 278 -29.99 15.54 20.22
N ARG A 279 -30.85 16.44 19.71
CA ARG A 279 -30.79 16.93 18.32
C ARG A 279 -29.42 17.51 17.95
N LYS A 280 -28.75 18.17 18.90
CA LYS A 280 -27.42 18.78 18.71
C LYS A 280 -26.28 17.76 18.89
N LYS A 281 -26.33 16.92 19.94
CA LYS A 281 -25.27 15.96 20.25
C LYS A 281 -25.22 14.78 19.27
N GLN A 282 -26.38 14.31 18.81
CA GLN A 282 -26.51 13.20 17.86
C GLN A 282 -25.62 11.99 18.21
N PRO A 283 -25.86 11.32 19.35
CA PRO A 283 -25.09 10.16 19.76
C PRO A 283 -25.14 9.05 18.71
N ARG A 284 -24.13 8.18 18.71
CA ARG A 284 -23.99 7.13 17.69
C ARG A 284 -25.17 6.16 17.69
N TRP A 285 -25.66 5.78 18.86
CA TRP A 285 -26.79 4.87 19.01
C TRP A 285 -27.88 5.53 19.84
N VAL A 286 -29.12 5.31 19.41
CA VAL A 286 -30.32 5.84 20.06
C VAL A 286 -31.43 4.81 20.13
N VAL A 287 -32.28 4.95 21.14
CA VAL A 287 -33.62 4.33 21.20
C VAL A 287 -34.67 5.43 21.24
N ALA A 288 -35.78 5.24 20.53
CA ALA A 288 -36.90 6.18 20.50
C ALA A 288 -38.18 5.54 21.05
N ALA A 289 -39.00 6.32 21.77
CA ALA A 289 -40.33 5.85 22.19
C ALA A 289 -41.22 5.58 20.96
N GLU A 290 -41.19 6.51 20.01
CA GLU A 290 -41.99 6.44 18.78
C GLU A 290 -41.22 6.98 17.58
N LEU A 291 -41.51 6.41 16.42
CA LEU A 291 -41.10 6.91 15.11
C LEU A 291 -42.37 7.45 14.46
N VAL A 292 -42.40 8.75 14.13
CA VAL A 292 -43.59 9.43 13.60
C VAL A 292 -43.24 10.16 12.31
N GLU A 293 -44.02 9.91 11.26
CA GLU A 293 -43.84 10.57 9.97
C GLU A 293 -44.64 11.87 9.90
N THR A 294 -43.95 12.97 9.57
CA THR A 294 -44.59 14.27 9.32
C THR A 294 -44.13 14.80 7.96
N THR A 295 -43.08 15.63 7.92
CA THR A 295 -42.39 15.99 6.67
C THR A 295 -41.35 14.95 6.24
N ARG A 296 -40.80 14.24 7.22
CA ARG A 296 -39.99 13.05 7.10
C ARG A 296 -40.21 12.21 8.36
N LEU A 297 -39.60 11.03 8.41
CA LEU A 297 -39.67 10.20 9.60
C LEU A 297 -38.81 10.78 10.73
N TYR A 298 -39.44 11.06 11.88
CA TYR A 298 -38.77 11.56 13.07
C TYR A 298 -38.87 10.60 14.25
N ALA A 299 -37.76 10.42 14.96
CA ALA A 299 -37.73 9.80 16.28
C ALA A 299 -38.09 10.83 17.35
N ARG A 300 -39.12 10.53 18.16
CA ARG A 300 -39.57 11.37 19.28
C ARG A 300 -39.33 10.64 20.60
N CYS A 301 -38.99 11.42 21.63
CA CYS A 301 -38.55 10.95 22.93
C CYS A 301 -37.39 9.94 22.80
N VAL A 302 -36.17 10.46 22.72
CA VAL A 302 -34.97 9.71 22.37
C VAL A 302 -34.01 9.60 23.54
N ALA A 303 -33.40 8.43 23.73
CA ALA A 303 -32.28 8.22 24.65
C ALA A 303 -31.03 7.72 23.92
N ARG A 304 -29.86 8.12 24.40
CA ARG A 304 -28.57 7.52 24.02
C ARG A 304 -28.49 6.09 24.55
N ILE A 305 -28.00 5.16 23.74
CA ILE A 305 -27.75 3.77 24.16
C ILE A 305 -26.38 3.28 23.69
N GLU A 306 -25.97 2.10 24.15
CA GLU A 306 -24.79 1.39 23.66
C GLU A 306 -25.18 0.08 22.94
N PRO A 307 -24.43 -0.34 21.91
CA PRO A 307 -24.74 -1.56 21.16
C PRO A 307 -24.66 -2.83 22.01
N GLU A 308 -23.82 -2.87 23.04
CA GLU A 308 -23.70 -4.01 23.96
C GLU A 308 -24.98 -4.20 24.77
N TRP A 309 -25.64 -3.11 25.15
CA TRP A 309 -26.94 -3.14 25.84
C TRP A 309 -28.03 -3.69 24.93
N VAL A 310 -27.98 -3.32 23.65
CA VAL A 310 -28.90 -3.84 22.63
C VAL A 310 -28.67 -5.33 22.39
N GLU A 311 -27.42 -5.79 22.29
CA GLU A 311 -27.09 -7.20 22.13
C GLU A 311 -27.64 -8.02 23.32
N ALA A 312 -27.41 -7.55 24.55
CA ALA A 312 -27.90 -8.22 25.76
C ALA A 312 -29.43 -8.27 25.83
N ALA A 313 -30.11 -7.17 25.52
CA ALA A 313 -31.57 -7.10 25.55
C ALA A 313 -32.24 -7.93 24.44
N ALA A 314 -31.59 -8.05 23.28
CA ALA A 314 -32.11 -8.81 22.14
C ALA A 314 -31.91 -10.33 22.29
N GLY A 315 -30.90 -10.79 23.03
CA GLY A 315 -30.70 -12.20 23.35
C GLY A 315 -30.59 -13.10 22.10
N GLU A 316 -31.59 -13.98 21.89
CA GLU A 316 -31.66 -14.89 20.74
C GLU A 316 -32.12 -14.22 19.44
N LEU A 317 -32.65 -12.99 19.50
CA LEU A 317 -33.10 -12.24 18.32
C LEU A 317 -31.94 -11.76 17.45
N VAL A 318 -30.71 -11.75 17.98
CA VAL A 318 -29.53 -11.35 17.22
C VAL A 318 -29.10 -12.47 16.29
N LYS A 319 -28.72 -12.09 15.06
CA LYS A 319 -28.12 -13.00 14.10
C LYS A 319 -26.60 -12.92 14.23
N ARG A 320 -26.00 -14.07 14.54
CA ARG A 320 -24.55 -14.25 14.66
C ARG A 320 -24.02 -14.86 13.37
N HIS A 321 -23.01 -14.23 12.79
CA HIS A 321 -22.34 -14.71 11.60
C HIS A 321 -20.87 -14.89 11.91
N TYR A 322 -20.37 -16.11 11.78
CA TYR A 322 -18.97 -16.46 12.00
C TYR A 322 -18.22 -16.47 10.67
N PHE A 323 -16.99 -15.94 10.65
CA PHE A 323 -16.18 -15.85 9.45
C PHE A 323 -14.69 -15.86 9.79
N ASP A 324 -13.88 -16.15 8.77
CA ASP A 324 -12.41 -16.17 8.86
C ASP A 324 -11.91 -17.09 10.00
N PRO A 325 -12.24 -18.40 9.94
CA PRO A 325 -11.72 -19.37 10.90
C PRO A 325 -10.22 -19.57 10.66
N HIS A 326 -9.42 -19.31 11.70
CA HIS A 326 -7.97 -19.37 11.63
C HIS A 326 -7.35 -19.93 12.91
N TRP A 327 -6.17 -20.51 12.76
CA TRP A 327 -5.40 -21.00 13.90
C TRP A 327 -4.72 -19.85 14.65
N GLN A 328 -4.87 -19.80 15.98
CA GLN A 328 -4.13 -18.89 16.84
C GLN A 328 -3.05 -19.65 17.59
N ARG A 329 -1.81 -19.53 17.10
CA ARG A 329 -0.61 -20.18 17.64
C ARG A 329 -0.43 -19.98 19.14
N GLU A 330 -0.48 -18.73 19.63
CA GLU A 330 -0.28 -18.40 21.05
C GLU A 330 -1.29 -19.07 21.99
N ARG A 331 -2.54 -19.19 21.55
CA ARG A 331 -3.64 -19.77 22.34
C ARG A 331 -3.86 -21.25 22.06
N ALA A 332 -3.13 -21.81 21.09
CA ALA A 332 -3.29 -23.15 20.56
C ALA A 332 -4.77 -23.52 20.32
N MET A 333 -5.53 -22.65 19.65
CA MET A 333 -6.95 -22.89 19.35
C MET A 333 -7.36 -22.26 18.02
N VAL A 334 -8.42 -22.80 17.43
CA VAL A 334 -9.06 -22.20 16.25
C VAL A 334 -9.99 -21.09 16.69
N SER A 335 -9.71 -19.88 16.22
CA SER A 335 -10.53 -18.71 16.45
C SER A 335 -11.23 -18.29 15.17
N ALA A 336 -12.36 -17.63 15.30
CA ALA A 336 -13.03 -16.96 14.20
C ALA A 336 -13.45 -15.57 14.63
N TYR A 337 -13.90 -14.78 13.68
CA TYR A 337 -14.58 -13.52 13.96
C TYR A 337 -16.08 -13.71 13.88
N GLU A 338 -16.77 -13.14 14.86
CA GLU A 338 -18.21 -13.07 14.94
C GLU A 338 -18.66 -11.65 14.59
N ARG A 339 -19.64 -11.56 13.70
CA ARG A 339 -20.43 -10.35 13.46
C ARG A 339 -21.83 -10.57 14.02
N VAL A 340 -22.28 -9.65 14.86
CA VAL A 340 -23.62 -9.69 15.47
C VAL A 340 -24.49 -8.61 14.87
N THR A 341 -25.66 -9.00 14.37
CA THR A 341 -26.62 -8.09 13.73
C THR A 341 -28.01 -8.25 14.34
N LEU A 342 -28.77 -7.16 14.41
CA LEU A 342 -30.16 -7.16 14.85
C LEU A 342 -30.99 -6.33 13.86
N TYR A 343 -32.00 -6.94 13.25
CA TYR A 343 -32.87 -6.30 12.25
C TYR A 343 -32.13 -5.52 11.14
N GLY A 344 -30.97 -6.02 10.70
CA GLY A 344 -30.15 -5.38 9.67
C GLY A 344 -29.16 -4.34 10.20
N LEU A 345 -29.20 -4.00 11.48
CA LEU A 345 -28.20 -3.15 12.13
C LEU A 345 -27.03 -4.00 12.62
N THR A 346 -25.80 -3.54 12.39
CA THR A 346 -24.59 -4.21 12.90
C THR A 346 -24.29 -3.70 14.30
N LEU A 347 -24.50 -4.56 15.31
CA LEU A 347 -24.19 -4.25 16.71
C LEU A 347 -22.69 -4.44 16.97
N VAL A 348 -22.18 -5.60 16.59
CA VAL A 348 -20.78 -5.97 16.74
C VAL A 348 -20.23 -6.30 15.36
N PRO A 349 -19.36 -5.45 14.78
CA PRO A 349 -18.84 -5.69 13.44
C PRO A 349 -17.83 -6.84 13.41
N ARG A 350 -17.03 -6.99 14.47
CA ARG A 350 -15.98 -8.01 14.59
C ARG A 350 -15.65 -8.26 16.05
N ARG A 351 -15.98 -9.44 16.56
CA ARG A 351 -15.55 -9.95 17.87
C ARG A 351 -14.86 -11.29 17.71
N ARG A 352 -13.68 -11.46 18.32
CA ARG A 352 -12.97 -12.75 18.29
C ARG A 352 -13.70 -13.74 19.18
N VAL A 353 -13.97 -14.94 18.66
CA VAL A 353 -14.61 -16.03 19.40
C VAL A 353 -13.84 -17.34 19.25
N ASN A 354 -14.01 -18.22 20.23
CA ASN A 354 -13.54 -19.60 20.13
C ASN A 354 -14.41 -20.35 19.12
N TYR A 355 -13.82 -20.74 17.98
CA TYR A 355 -14.57 -21.35 16.89
C TYR A 355 -14.79 -22.85 17.06
N GLY A 356 -13.95 -23.51 17.88
CA GLY A 356 -14.00 -24.95 18.10
C GLY A 356 -15.41 -25.47 18.45
N PRO A 357 -16.09 -24.92 19.48
CA PRO A 357 -17.45 -25.34 19.83
C PRO A 357 -18.54 -24.95 18.82
N ILE A 358 -18.27 -23.98 17.95
CA ILE A 358 -19.25 -23.40 17.03
C ILE A 358 -19.37 -24.26 15.78
N ASN A 359 -18.23 -24.64 15.19
CA ASN A 359 -18.17 -25.58 14.06
C ASN A 359 -16.97 -26.52 14.22
N PRO A 360 -17.13 -27.63 14.97
CA PRO A 360 -16.03 -28.53 15.28
C PRO A 360 -15.37 -29.14 14.04
N LYS A 361 -16.15 -29.43 12.99
CA LYS A 361 -15.66 -30.06 11.76
C LYS A 361 -14.69 -29.14 11.02
N GLU A 362 -15.11 -27.91 10.75
CA GLU A 362 -14.28 -26.92 10.06
C GLU A 362 -13.11 -26.47 10.95
N ALA A 363 -13.34 -26.32 12.26
CA ALA A 363 -12.26 -26.01 13.20
C ALA A 363 -11.18 -27.10 13.18
N ARG A 364 -11.55 -28.39 13.22
CA ARG A 364 -10.57 -29.48 13.14
C ARG A 364 -9.79 -29.45 11.83
N GLU A 365 -10.44 -29.19 10.70
CA GLU A 365 -9.74 -29.04 9.42
C GLU A 365 -8.70 -27.90 9.47
N VAL A 366 -9.08 -26.72 9.98
CA VAL A 366 -8.16 -25.59 10.17
C VAL A 366 -7.02 -25.95 11.12
N PHE A 367 -7.30 -26.66 12.21
CA PHE A 367 -6.30 -27.14 13.15
C PHE A 367 -5.29 -28.05 12.45
N ILE A 368 -5.72 -29.07 11.72
CA ILE A 368 -4.80 -29.98 11.03
C ILE A 368 -3.97 -29.22 9.98
N ARG A 369 -4.62 -28.44 9.11
CA ARG A 369 -3.93 -27.72 8.02
C ARG A 369 -2.91 -26.70 8.54
N ARG A 370 -3.28 -25.88 9.53
CA ARG A 370 -2.42 -24.80 10.01
C ARG A 370 -1.46 -25.26 11.10
N ALA A 371 -1.99 -25.92 12.13
CA ALA A 371 -1.21 -26.31 13.29
C ALA A 371 -0.25 -27.47 12.96
N LEU A 372 -0.76 -28.56 12.34
CA LEU A 372 0.01 -29.79 12.12
C LEU A 372 0.77 -29.81 10.79
N VAL A 373 0.11 -29.48 9.67
CA VAL A 373 0.70 -29.52 8.33
C VAL A 373 1.63 -28.33 8.09
N ALA A 374 1.13 -27.10 8.24
CA ALA A 374 1.94 -25.88 8.06
C ALA A 374 2.95 -25.63 9.20
N GLY A 375 2.88 -26.39 10.29
CA GLY A 375 3.86 -26.34 11.36
C GLY A 375 3.67 -25.16 12.33
N GLU A 376 2.46 -24.59 12.42
CA GLU A 376 2.14 -23.44 13.29
C GLU A 376 1.76 -23.84 14.72
N PHE A 377 1.97 -25.10 15.11
CA PHE A 377 1.73 -25.60 16.47
C PHE A 377 3.00 -25.56 17.32
N ASP A 378 2.94 -24.96 18.50
CA ASP A 378 4.05 -25.01 19.47
C ASP A 378 3.89 -26.21 20.39
N THR A 379 4.60 -27.29 20.05
CA THR A 379 4.65 -28.53 20.85
C THR A 379 6.08 -29.02 21.04
N ARG A 380 6.32 -29.74 22.14
CA ARG A 380 7.59 -30.43 22.43
C ARG A 380 7.56 -31.90 21.97
N ALA A 381 6.53 -32.30 21.23
CA ALA A 381 6.37 -33.67 20.75
C ALA A 381 7.50 -34.05 19.78
N PRO A 382 8.20 -35.19 20.00
CA PRO A 382 9.30 -35.60 19.12
C PRO A 382 8.88 -35.87 17.67
N PHE A 383 7.66 -36.35 17.42
CA PHE A 383 7.15 -36.58 16.06
C PHE A 383 7.12 -35.30 15.23
N PHE A 384 6.79 -34.17 15.86
CA PHE A 384 6.53 -32.91 15.16
C PHE A 384 7.82 -32.29 14.63
N GLU A 385 8.89 -32.32 15.43
CA GLU A 385 10.21 -31.91 14.98
C GLU A 385 10.78 -32.84 13.90
N HIS A 386 10.61 -34.16 14.06
CA HIS A 386 10.98 -35.15 13.06
C HIS A 386 10.29 -34.90 11.72
N ASN A 387 8.95 -34.75 11.72
CA ASN A 387 8.16 -34.51 10.52
C ASN A 387 8.58 -33.21 9.80
N ARG A 388 8.76 -32.11 10.57
CA ARG A 388 9.20 -30.82 10.00
C ARG A 388 10.59 -30.90 9.40
N ARG A 389 11.51 -31.63 10.03
CA ARG A 389 12.85 -31.85 9.49
C ARG A 389 12.79 -32.66 8.20
N LEU A 390 12.02 -33.74 8.18
CA LEU A 390 11.89 -34.61 7.02
C LEU A 390 11.26 -33.89 5.82
N VAL A 391 10.21 -33.08 6.04
CA VAL A 391 9.62 -32.24 4.98
C VAL A 391 10.67 -31.28 4.40
N LYS A 392 11.41 -30.55 5.25
CA LYS A 392 12.49 -29.65 4.79
C LYS A 392 13.60 -30.36 4.02
N GLU A 393 13.99 -31.56 4.45
CA GLU A 393 14.98 -32.37 3.75
C GLU A 393 14.50 -32.74 2.33
N ILE A 394 13.21 -33.07 2.18
CA ILE A 394 12.62 -33.42 0.88
C ILE A 394 12.39 -32.17 0.01
N GLU A 395 11.95 -31.04 0.58
CA GLU A 395 11.90 -29.73 -0.11
C GLU A 395 13.26 -29.31 -0.67
N ALA A 396 14.32 -29.50 0.12
CA ALA A 396 15.70 -29.24 -0.33
C ALA A 396 16.08 -30.16 -1.51
N LEU A 397 15.63 -31.41 -1.49
CA LEU A 397 15.79 -32.33 -2.62
C LEU A 397 14.98 -31.89 -3.84
N GLU A 398 13.74 -31.41 -3.69
CA GLU A 398 12.93 -30.88 -4.80
C GLU A 398 13.63 -29.72 -5.53
N HIS A 399 14.18 -28.78 -4.74
CA HIS A 399 14.91 -27.64 -5.26
C HIS A 399 16.20 -28.05 -5.96
N LYS A 400 16.95 -29.02 -5.42
CA LYS A 400 18.14 -29.60 -6.07
C LYS A 400 17.77 -30.37 -7.35
N ALA A 401 16.64 -31.08 -7.35
CA ALA A 401 16.14 -31.90 -8.44
C ALA A 401 15.50 -31.11 -9.60
N ARG A 402 15.13 -29.84 -9.36
CA ARG A 402 14.23 -29.06 -10.21
C ARG A 402 12.96 -29.83 -10.60
N ARG A 403 12.40 -30.57 -9.65
CA ARG A 403 11.16 -31.35 -9.79
C ARG A 403 10.24 -31.02 -8.63
N ARG A 404 9.09 -30.40 -8.94
CA ARG A 404 8.05 -29.95 -7.99
C ARG A 404 7.13 -31.09 -7.50
N ASP A 405 7.42 -32.30 -7.92
CA ASP A 405 6.64 -33.50 -7.69
C ASP A 405 7.39 -34.52 -6.85
N VAL A 406 8.47 -34.13 -6.16
CA VAL A 406 9.22 -35.04 -5.30
C VAL A 406 8.56 -35.13 -3.92
N LEU A 407 8.12 -34.01 -3.33
CA LEU A 407 7.31 -33.95 -2.12
C LEU A 407 5.83 -34.13 -2.48
N VAL A 408 5.11 -34.94 -1.69
CA VAL A 408 3.66 -35.01 -1.78
C VAL A 408 3.02 -33.66 -1.41
N ASN A 409 1.87 -33.33 -2.00
CA ASN A 409 1.22 -32.06 -1.71
C ASN A 409 0.71 -32.01 -0.25
N GLU A 410 0.46 -30.80 0.25
CA GLU A 410 -0.09 -30.59 1.61
C GLU A 410 -1.38 -31.38 1.85
N GLU A 411 -2.17 -31.66 0.81
CA GLU A 411 -3.39 -32.47 0.91
C GLU A 411 -3.11 -33.93 1.33
N VAL A 412 -2.00 -34.51 0.87
CA VAL A 412 -1.62 -35.87 1.30
C VAL A 412 -1.17 -35.87 2.76
N ILE A 413 -0.42 -34.85 3.20
CA ILE A 413 -0.03 -34.70 4.60
C ILE A 413 -1.25 -34.42 5.49
N PHE A 414 -2.21 -33.63 4.98
CA PHE A 414 -3.50 -33.42 5.63
C PHE A 414 -4.24 -34.75 5.82
N ASN A 415 -4.38 -35.54 4.75
CA ASN A 415 -5.06 -36.84 4.79
C ASN A 415 -4.40 -37.83 5.76
N PHE A 416 -3.08 -37.78 5.91
CA PHE A 416 -2.37 -38.56 6.93
C PHE A 416 -2.86 -38.24 8.33
N TYR A 417 -2.87 -36.96 8.72
CA TYR A 417 -3.35 -36.56 10.03
C TYR A 417 -4.87 -36.71 10.17
N ASP A 418 -5.63 -36.44 9.11
CA ASP A 418 -7.09 -36.57 9.10
C ASP A 418 -7.55 -38.00 9.39
N GLY A 419 -6.84 -39.00 8.86
CA GLY A 419 -7.11 -40.41 9.12
C GLY A 419 -6.76 -40.90 10.53
N ILE A 420 -6.05 -40.09 11.33
CA ILE A 420 -5.52 -40.49 12.65
C ILE A 420 -6.15 -39.65 13.78
N VAL A 421 -6.21 -38.33 13.62
CA VAL A 421 -6.62 -37.37 14.65
C VAL A 421 -8.13 -37.44 14.86
N ALA A 422 -8.58 -37.64 16.10
CA ALA A 422 -10.01 -37.75 16.43
C ALA A 422 -10.84 -36.50 16.06
N LEU A 423 -12.14 -36.69 15.81
CA LEU A 423 -13.05 -35.66 15.27
C LEU A 423 -13.35 -34.50 16.22
N ASP A 424 -13.20 -34.72 17.53
CA ASP A 424 -13.49 -33.76 18.60
C ASP A 424 -12.29 -32.86 18.96
N LEU A 425 -11.13 -33.08 18.32
CA LEU A 425 -9.90 -32.35 18.61
C LEU A 425 -9.81 -31.04 17.81
N VAL A 426 -10.24 -29.96 18.46
CA VAL A 426 -10.32 -28.61 17.88
C VAL A 426 -9.38 -27.59 18.52
N ASN A 427 -8.54 -28.03 19.46
CA ASN A 427 -7.55 -27.20 20.14
C ASN A 427 -6.32 -28.02 20.57
N GLY A 428 -5.20 -27.33 20.81
CA GLY A 428 -3.93 -27.94 21.14
C GLY A 428 -3.92 -28.65 22.50
N ALA A 429 -4.65 -28.14 23.51
CA ALA A 429 -4.71 -28.79 24.82
C ALA A 429 -5.39 -30.17 24.76
N GLY A 430 -6.48 -30.28 23.99
CA GLY A 430 -7.16 -31.53 23.70
C GLY A 430 -6.27 -32.47 22.89
N PHE A 431 -5.61 -31.94 21.85
CA PHE A 431 -4.69 -32.72 21.03
C PHE A 431 -3.52 -33.29 21.83
N GLU A 432 -2.87 -32.51 22.71
CA GLU A 432 -1.77 -32.96 23.55
C GLU A 432 -2.16 -34.11 24.48
N ARG A 433 -3.36 -34.04 25.08
CA ARG A 433 -3.88 -35.09 25.95
C ARG A 433 -4.15 -36.37 25.16
N TRP A 434 -4.88 -36.26 24.06
CA TRP A 434 -5.15 -37.38 23.17
C TRP A 434 -3.86 -38.00 22.62
N ARG A 435 -2.90 -37.16 22.20
CA ARG A 435 -1.61 -37.62 21.68
C ARG A 435 -0.87 -38.47 22.70
N ALA A 436 -0.77 -38.01 23.94
CA ALA A 436 -0.05 -38.73 25.00
C ALA A 436 -0.63 -40.15 25.21
N GLU A 437 -1.95 -40.29 25.14
CA GLU A 437 -2.63 -41.58 25.22
C GLU A 437 -2.40 -42.43 23.96
N ALA A 438 -2.52 -41.83 22.77
CA ALA A 438 -2.35 -42.52 21.49
C ALA A 438 -0.91 -42.99 21.24
N GLU A 439 0.08 -42.18 21.61
CA GLU A 439 1.51 -42.51 21.51
C GLU A 439 1.93 -43.58 22.52
N HIS A 440 1.21 -43.71 23.65
CA HIS A 440 1.44 -44.82 24.59
C HIS A 440 1.11 -46.17 23.94
N ALA A 441 0.05 -46.22 23.14
CA ALA A 441 -0.35 -47.42 22.40
C ALA A 441 0.52 -47.65 21.14
N ASN A 442 0.86 -46.58 20.41
CA ASN A 442 1.71 -46.65 19.23
C ASN A 442 2.65 -45.43 19.14
N PRO A 443 3.92 -45.56 19.57
CA PRO A 443 4.87 -44.44 19.61
C PRO A 443 5.21 -43.82 18.25
N ARG A 444 4.96 -44.53 17.14
CA ARG A 444 5.25 -44.05 15.78
C ARG A 444 4.02 -43.60 15.00
N LEU A 445 2.86 -43.51 15.66
CA LEU A 445 1.57 -43.21 15.02
C LEU A 445 1.60 -41.93 14.16
N LEU A 446 2.21 -40.86 14.65
CA LEU A 446 2.23 -39.54 13.99
C LEU A 446 3.50 -39.28 13.17
N TYR A 447 4.40 -40.24 13.02
CA TYR A 447 5.67 -40.05 12.31
C TYR A 447 5.49 -40.26 10.80
N LEU A 448 5.75 -39.22 10.03
CA LEU A 448 5.83 -39.30 8.57
C LEU A 448 7.10 -40.04 8.16
N THR A 449 6.98 -40.89 7.13
CA THR A 449 8.10 -41.62 6.54
C THR A 449 8.55 -40.95 5.24
N ARG A 450 9.81 -41.19 4.87
CA ARG A 450 10.35 -40.69 3.62
C ARG A 450 9.62 -41.28 2.42
N GLU A 451 9.25 -42.57 2.47
CA GLU A 451 8.47 -43.20 1.40
C GLU A 451 7.08 -42.58 1.24
N TYR A 452 6.44 -42.20 2.34
CA TYR A 452 5.12 -41.56 2.30
C TYR A 452 5.18 -40.15 1.70
N LEU A 453 6.27 -39.43 1.96
CA LEU A 453 6.45 -38.05 1.49
C LEU A 453 7.06 -37.94 0.09
N MET A 454 7.70 -38.99 -0.44
CA MET A 454 8.34 -38.98 -1.75
C MET A 454 7.50 -39.62 -2.85
N ARG A 455 7.37 -38.98 -4.02
CA ARG A 455 6.91 -39.67 -5.25
C ARG A 455 8.09 -40.44 -5.87
N HIS A 456 7.90 -41.70 -6.25
CA HIS A 456 8.92 -42.73 -6.59
C HIS A 456 9.90 -42.45 -7.78
N ALA A 457 10.37 -41.23 -8.04
CA ALA A 457 11.15 -40.91 -9.25
C ALA A 457 12.44 -40.06 -9.07
N ALA A 458 12.97 -39.88 -7.84
CA ALA A 458 14.04 -38.90 -7.57
C ALA A 458 15.46 -39.47 -7.31
N ALA A 459 15.74 -40.74 -7.64
CA ALA A 459 17.00 -41.39 -7.24
C ALA A 459 18.26 -41.02 -8.06
N GLU A 460 18.16 -40.23 -9.14
CA GLU A 460 19.27 -40.04 -10.11
C GLU A 460 19.97 -38.66 -10.09
N ILE A 461 19.70 -37.77 -9.13
CA ILE A 461 20.39 -36.47 -9.06
C ILE A 461 21.67 -36.58 -8.23
N THR A 462 22.83 -36.46 -8.88
CA THR A 462 24.15 -36.53 -8.22
C THR A 462 24.68 -35.15 -7.84
N GLU A 463 25.44 -35.08 -6.75
CA GLU A 463 26.14 -33.88 -6.26
C GLU A 463 27.08 -33.27 -7.31
N ALA A 464 27.56 -34.08 -8.26
CA ALA A 464 28.38 -33.64 -9.38
C ALA A 464 27.64 -32.70 -10.37
N GLN A 465 26.32 -32.81 -10.50
CA GLN A 465 25.54 -31.93 -11.38
C GLN A 465 25.19 -30.59 -10.74
N PHE A 466 25.02 -30.58 -9.42
CA PHE A 466 24.64 -29.41 -8.63
C PHE A 466 25.57 -29.24 -7.40
N PRO A 467 26.82 -28.80 -7.61
CA PRO A 467 27.81 -28.70 -6.54
C PRO A 467 27.47 -27.61 -5.52
N GLU A 468 27.84 -27.80 -4.25
CA GLU A 468 27.60 -26.77 -3.21
C GLU A 468 28.50 -25.54 -3.34
N ARG A 469 29.55 -25.63 -4.16
CA ARG A 469 30.58 -24.60 -4.34
C ARG A 469 31.01 -24.45 -5.79
N LEU A 470 31.36 -23.21 -6.17
CA LEU A 470 31.89 -22.84 -7.47
C LEU A 470 33.22 -22.11 -7.30
N ARG A 471 34.25 -22.58 -7.99
CA ARG A 471 35.54 -21.91 -8.08
C ARG A 471 35.54 -20.87 -9.21
N ALA A 472 35.70 -19.60 -8.86
CA ALA A 472 35.83 -18.47 -9.79
C ALA A 472 37.21 -17.85 -9.64
N GLY A 473 38.14 -18.18 -10.54
CA GLY A 473 39.55 -17.79 -10.43
C GLY A 473 40.24 -18.43 -9.20
N ASP A 474 40.77 -17.60 -8.32
CA ASP A 474 41.39 -17.99 -7.05
C ASP A 474 40.40 -18.06 -5.86
N VAL A 475 39.11 -17.80 -6.11
CA VAL A 475 38.08 -17.72 -5.07
C VAL A 475 37.11 -18.90 -5.14
N ASP A 476 36.79 -19.48 -3.97
CA ASP A 476 35.79 -20.54 -3.80
C ASP A 476 34.51 -19.95 -3.18
N LEU A 477 33.37 -20.09 -3.86
CA LEU A 477 32.10 -19.42 -3.52
C LEU A 477 30.97 -20.43 -3.29
N LYS A 478 30.12 -20.18 -2.30
CA LYS A 478 28.98 -21.05 -1.98
C LYS A 478 27.82 -20.86 -2.97
N LEU A 479 27.22 -21.96 -3.40
CA LEU A 479 26.04 -21.99 -4.26
C LEU A 479 24.77 -22.35 -3.46
N GLY A 480 23.65 -21.83 -3.93
CA GLY A 480 22.30 -22.19 -3.50
C GLY A 480 21.39 -22.38 -4.71
N TYR A 481 20.41 -23.27 -4.59
CA TYR A 481 19.52 -23.65 -5.68
C TYR A 481 18.07 -23.40 -5.28
N ARG A 482 17.29 -22.83 -6.19
CA ARG A 482 15.84 -22.68 -6.04
C ARG A 482 15.18 -23.08 -7.35
N PHE A 483 14.12 -23.87 -7.26
CA PHE A 483 13.29 -24.21 -8.41
C PHE A 483 11.87 -23.71 -8.19
N GLU A 484 11.61 -22.51 -8.69
CA GLU A 484 10.30 -21.88 -8.55
C GLU A 484 10.04 -20.95 -9.75
N PRO A 485 9.50 -21.49 -10.85
CA PRO A 485 9.21 -20.72 -12.06
C PRO A 485 8.45 -19.42 -11.75
N GLY A 486 9.01 -18.28 -12.18
CA GLY A 486 8.47 -16.95 -11.95
C GLY A 486 9.01 -16.23 -10.70
N HIS A 487 9.68 -16.94 -9.79
CA HIS A 487 10.32 -16.30 -8.63
C HIS A 487 11.64 -15.61 -9.03
N PRO A 488 11.96 -14.39 -8.55
CA PRO A 488 13.18 -13.67 -8.91
C PRO A 488 14.48 -14.44 -8.67
N LEU A 489 14.51 -15.29 -7.64
CA LEU A 489 15.64 -16.13 -7.24
C LEU A 489 15.67 -17.54 -7.89
N ASP A 490 14.79 -17.84 -8.86
CA ASP A 490 14.78 -19.14 -9.54
C ASP A 490 16.11 -19.43 -10.25
N GLY A 491 16.58 -20.67 -10.20
CA GLY A 491 17.88 -21.09 -10.71
C GLY A 491 18.98 -21.15 -9.64
N VAL A 492 20.21 -20.83 -10.01
CA VAL A 492 21.39 -20.89 -9.13
C VAL A 492 21.76 -19.51 -8.60
N THR A 493 21.98 -19.42 -7.29
CA THR A 493 22.47 -18.22 -6.61
C THR A 493 23.85 -18.48 -6.02
N VAL A 494 24.81 -17.61 -6.31
CA VAL A 494 26.14 -17.59 -5.69
C VAL A 494 26.19 -16.55 -4.59
N THR A 495 26.69 -16.93 -3.41
CA THR A 495 26.91 -16.01 -2.29
C THR A 495 28.31 -15.40 -2.38
N VAL A 496 28.39 -14.07 -2.44
CA VAL A 496 29.60 -13.28 -2.65
C VAL A 496 29.87 -12.40 -1.42
N PRO A 497 30.99 -12.59 -0.69
CA PRO A 497 31.42 -11.64 0.32
C PRO A 497 31.75 -10.26 -0.29
N LEU A 498 31.35 -9.17 0.38
CA LEU A 498 31.48 -7.80 -0.13
C LEU A 498 32.91 -7.44 -0.58
N GLU A 499 33.92 -7.87 0.17
CA GLU A 499 35.33 -7.58 -0.09
C GLU A 499 35.89 -8.27 -1.36
N LEU A 500 35.20 -9.30 -1.85
CA LEU A 500 35.57 -10.00 -3.08
C LEU A 500 34.83 -9.46 -4.31
N LEU A 501 33.79 -8.63 -4.12
CA LEU A 501 32.87 -8.22 -5.18
C LEU A 501 33.63 -7.63 -6.39
N ASN A 502 34.54 -6.70 -6.17
CA ASN A 502 35.25 -5.99 -7.26
C ASN A 502 36.24 -6.89 -8.02
N ARG A 503 36.72 -7.98 -7.41
CA ARG A 503 37.66 -8.95 -8.01
C ARG A 503 36.98 -9.98 -8.92
N LEU A 504 35.67 -10.18 -8.80
CA LEU A 504 34.97 -11.19 -9.58
C LEU A 504 34.82 -10.78 -11.05
N GLU A 505 35.23 -11.65 -11.97
CA GLU A 505 34.98 -11.46 -13.40
C GLU A 505 33.69 -12.16 -13.84
N PRO A 506 32.81 -11.49 -14.62
CA PRO A 506 31.57 -12.10 -15.13
C PRO A 506 31.78 -13.41 -15.90
N ALA A 507 32.92 -13.53 -16.60
CA ALA A 507 33.26 -14.69 -17.42
C ALA A 507 33.22 -16.03 -16.65
N HIS A 508 33.57 -16.03 -15.36
CA HIS A 508 33.57 -17.25 -14.53
C HIS A 508 32.17 -17.83 -14.27
N PHE A 509 31.12 -17.01 -14.41
CA PHE A 509 29.75 -17.40 -14.07
C PHE A 509 28.89 -17.69 -15.31
N GLU A 510 29.40 -17.41 -16.51
CA GLU A 510 28.68 -17.60 -17.77
C GLU A 510 28.27 -19.07 -18.00
N TRP A 511 29.14 -20.00 -17.59
CA TRP A 511 28.96 -21.44 -17.75
C TRP A 511 27.99 -22.08 -16.75
N LEU A 512 27.52 -21.34 -15.73
CA LEU A 512 26.69 -21.89 -14.63
C LEU A 512 27.30 -23.15 -14.01
N VAL A 513 26.45 -24.09 -13.59
CA VAL A 513 26.78 -25.42 -13.05
C VAL A 513 26.45 -26.51 -14.07
N PRO A 514 27.06 -27.72 -13.96
CA PRO A 514 26.85 -28.80 -14.95
C PRO A 514 25.36 -29.17 -15.17
N GLY A 515 24.53 -29.10 -14.12
CA GLY A 515 23.09 -29.38 -14.20
C GLY A 515 22.26 -28.35 -14.97
N LEU A 516 22.77 -27.13 -15.18
CA LEU A 516 22.05 -26.04 -15.87
C LEU A 516 22.70 -25.62 -17.19
N VAL A 517 24.00 -25.86 -17.37
CA VAL A 517 24.75 -25.41 -18.56
C VAL A 517 24.18 -26.01 -19.85
N ARG A 518 23.74 -27.27 -19.79
CA ARG A 518 23.18 -27.97 -20.96
C ARG A 518 21.89 -27.31 -21.46
N GLU A 519 21.01 -26.95 -20.54
CA GLU A 519 19.75 -26.24 -20.84
C GLU A 519 20.05 -24.85 -21.41
N LYS A 520 21.02 -24.12 -20.83
CA LYS A 520 21.48 -22.82 -21.31
C LYS A 520 21.99 -22.88 -22.75
N ILE A 521 22.88 -23.81 -23.06
CA ILE A 521 23.43 -23.95 -24.43
C ILE A 521 22.33 -24.33 -25.42
N ALA A 522 21.45 -25.26 -25.05
CA ALA A 522 20.32 -25.65 -25.89
C ALA A 522 19.39 -24.46 -26.19
N HIS A 523 19.15 -23.59 -25.21
CA HIS A 523 18.39 -22.36 -25.40
C HIS A 523 19.10 -21.40 -26.36
N LEU A 524 20.39 -21.15 -26.15
CA LEU A 524 21.20 -20.27 -27.00
C LEU A 524 21.22 -20.76 -28.47
N PHE A 525 21.42 -22.06 -28.72
CA PHE A 525 21.38 -22.62 -30.08
C PHE A 525 20.01 -22.45 -30.75
N LYS A 526 18.90 -22.55 -30.00
CA LYS A 526 17.54 -22.36 -30.53
C LYS A 526 17.21 -20.90 -30.86
N ALA A 527 17.83 -19.97 -30.13
CA ALA A 527 17.64 -18.54 -30.27
C ALA A 527 18.44 -17.93 -31.44
N LEU A 528 19.41 -18.66 -32.00
CA LEU A 528 20.16 -18.20 -33.17
C LEU A 528 19.26 -17.93 -34.40
N PRO A 529 19.67 -16.99 -35.28
CA PRO A 529 18.99 -16.75 -36.55
C PRO A 529 18.78 -18.03 -37.36
N LYS A 530 17.64 -18.10 -38.08
CA LYS A 530 17.22 -19.30 -38.85
C LYS A 530 18.32 -19.85 -39.77
N GLN A 531 19.14 -18.97 -40.33
CA GLN A 531 20.25 -19.32 -41.23
C GLN A 531 21.36 -20.13 -40.53
N LEU A 532 21.65 -19.86 -39.26
CA LEU A 532 22.65 -20.58 -38.46
C LEU A 532 22.02 -21.78 -37.74
N ARG A 533 20.83 -21.61 -37.17
CA ARG A 533 20.12 -22.64 -36.40
C ARG A 533 19.87 -23.94 -37.17
N ARG A 534 19.62 -23.87 -38.49
CA ARG A 534 19.38 -25.06 -39.33
C ARG A 534 20.56 -26.04 -39.33
N HIS A 535 21.77 -25.56 -39.09
CA HIS A 535 23.00 -26.36 -39.04
C HIS A 535 23.26 -26.97 -37.65
N LEU A 536 22.40 -26.69 -36.67
CA LEU A 536 22.50 -27.15 -35.29
C LEU A 536 21.34 -28.09 -34.92
N VAL A 537 20.69 -28.71 -35.92
CA VAL A 537 19.61 -29.68 -35.74
C VAL A 537 20.18 -31.07 -36.03
N PRO A 538 20.09 -32.05 -35.10
CA PRO A 538 19.38 -32.01 -33.82
C PRO A 538 20.14 -31.28 -32.69
N VAL A 539 19.48 -30.31 -32.02
CA VAL A 539 20.09 -29.48 -30.95
C VAL A 539 20.75 -30.31 -29.83
N PRO A 540 20.13 -31.38 -29.29
CA PRO A 540 20.74 -32.15 -28.20
C PRO A 540 22.11 -32.75 -28.56
N GLN A 541 22.31 -33.19 -29.81
CA GLN A 541 23.57 -33.78 -30.27
C GLN A 541 24.68 -32.73 -30.35
N HIS A 542 24.37 -31.54 -30.88
CA HIS A 542 25.31 -30.43 -30.93
C HIS A 542 25.66 -29.89 -29.53
N VAL A 543 24.71 -29.88 -28.59
CA VAL A 543 24.99 -29.51 -27.20
C VAL A 543 25.96 -30.50 -26.56
N THR A 544 25.77 -31.81 -26.78
CA THR A 544 26.71 -32.85 -26.31
C THR A 544 28.10 -32.63 -26.89
N ALA A 545 28.20 -32.53 -28.22
CA ALA A 545 29.49 -32.37 -28.91
C ALA A 545 30.23 -31.09 -28.52
N PHE A 546 29.51 -29.99 -28.29
CA PHE A 546 30.09 -28.74 -27.78
C PHE A 546 30.67 -28.93 -26.37
N LEU A 547 29.91 -29.54 -25.45
CA LEU A 547 30.38 -29.74 -24.08
C LEU A 547 31.58 -30.68 -24.01
N GLU A 548 31.59 -31.76 -24.79
CA GLU A 548 32.72 -32.71 -24.88
C GLU A 548 33.99 -32.03 -25.43
N GLU A 549 33.86 -31.16 -26.42
CA GLU A 549 35.01 -30.41 -26.96
C GLU A 549 35.63 -29.47 -25.92
N GLN A 550 34.81 -28.86 -25.07
CA GLN A 550 35.26 -27.84 -24.10
C GLN A 550 35.81 -28.42 -22.79
N ASP A 551 35.59 -29.71 -22.51
CA ASP A 551 36.16 -30.39 -21.34
C ASP A 551 37.66 -30.75 -21.51
N SER A 552 38.21 -30.60 -22.72
CA SER A 552 39.59 -30.95 -23.07
C SER A 552 40.65 -29.83 -22.91
N GLY A 553 40.27 -28.65 -22.40
CA GLY A 553 41.17 -27.48 -22.28
C GLY A 553 41.42 -27.00 -20.84
N GLU A 554 42.66 -26.59 -20.53
CA GLU A 554 43.08 -26.14 -19.18
C GLU A 554 42.48 -24.80 -18.72
N SER A 555 41.84 -24.02 -19.62
CA SER A 555 41.14 -22.78 -19.27
C SER A 555 39.92 -22.56 -20.15
N ARG A 556 38.73 -22.42 -19.53
CA ARG A 556 37.47 -22.24 -20.26
C ARG A 556 37.35 -20.80 -20.77
N PRO A 557 37.24 -20.58 -22.09
CA PRO A 557 37.03 -19.25 -22.67
C PRO A 557 35.64 -18.70 -22.33
N ARG A 558 35.38 -17.41 -22.60
CA ARG A 558 34.02 -16.83 -22.53
C ARG A 558 33.05 -17.68 -23.36
N LEU A 559 31.88 -17.96 -22.79
CA LEU A 559 30.89 -18.89 -23.35
C LEU A 559 30.45 -18.44 -24.75
N ALA A 560 30.19 -17.14 -24.94
CA ALA A 560 29.79 -16.57 -26.23
C ALA A 560 30.86 -16.79 -27.32
N ALA A 561 32.14 -16.62 -26.98
CA ALA A 561 33.25 -16.85 -27.91
C ALA A 561 33.42 -18.34 -28.23
N ALA A 562 33.27 -19.22 -27.24
CA ALA A 562 33.31 -20.68 -27.43
C ALA A 562 32.19 -21.15 -28.37
N LEU A 563 30.96 -20.69 -28.11
CA LEU A 563 29.79 -20.99 -28.93
C LEU A 563 29.95 -20.43 -30.34
N GLY A 564 30.44 -19.19 -30.50
CA GLY A 564 30.68 -18.58 -31.80
C GLY A 564 31.63 -19.41 -32.68
N ARG A 565 32.75 -19.88 -32.11
CA ARG A 565 33.69 -20.76 -32.83
C ARG A 565 33.09 -22.12 -33.19
N TYR A 566 32.30 -22.70 -32.29
CA TYR A 566 31.62 -23.97 -32.55
C TYR A 566 30.58 -23.82 -33.68
N VAL A 567 29.74 -22.80 -33.61
CA VAL A 567 28.69 -22.52 -34.61
C VAL A 567 29.30 -22.15 -35.96
N GLN A 568 30.38 -21.38 -35.99
CA GLN A 568 31.08 -21.06 -37.24
C GLN A 568 31.59 -22.31 -37.96
N ARG A 569 32.13 -23.28 -37.23
CA ARG A 569 32.56 -24.56 -37.79
C ARG A 569 31.39 -25.43 -38.24
N ALA A 570 30.33 -25.50 -37.44
CA ALA A 570 29.14 -26.29 -37.77
C ALA A 570 28.36 -25.71 -38.97
N ALA A 571 28.27 -24.38 -39.08
CA ALA A 571 27.52 -23.69 -40.13
C ALA A 571 28.35 -23.38 -41.38
N GLY A 572 29.69 -23.44 -41.31
CA GLY A 572 30.59 -23.13 -42.43
C GLY A 572 30.57 -21.66 -42.88
N ALA A 573 30.03 -20.75 -42.07
CA ALA A 573 29.87 -19.33 -42.37
C ALA A 573 30.33 -18.47 -41.19
N PRO A 574 30.87 -17.25 -41.43
CA PRO A 574 31.29 -16.36 -40.36
C PRO A 574 30.10 -15.98 -39.47
N VAL A 575 30.26 -16.17 -38.17
CA VAL A 575 29.29 -15.77 -37.15
C VAL A 575 29.69 -14.38 -36.66
N ALA A 576 28.78 -13.41 -36.75
CA ALA A 576 29.03 -12.06 -36.26
C ALA A 576 29.17 -12.08 -34.72
N ALA A 577 30.05 -11.23 -34.18
CA ALA A 577 30.37 -11.23 -32.75
C ALA A 577 29.17 -10.82 -31.86
N ASP A 578 28.23 -10.08 -32.44
CA ASP A 578 27.00 -9.56 -31.83
C ASP A 578 25.79 -10.50 -31.98
N VAL A 579 25.96 -11.71 -32.55
CA VAL A 579 24.81 -12.63 -32.79
C VAL A 579 24.10 -13.06 -31.51
N TRP A 580 24.74 -12.89 -30.36
CA TRP A 580 24.23 -13.24 -29.03
C TRP A 580 23.67 -12.03 -28.26
N ASP A 581 23.86 -10.80 -28.76
CA ASP A 581 23.51 -9.56 -28.03
C ASP A 581 21.99 -9.42 -27.82
N ASP A 582 21.18 -9.94 -28.75
CA ASP A 582 19.71 -9.93 -28.69
C ASP A 582 19.12 -11.20 -28.06
N VAL A 583 19.96 -12.11 -27.56
CA VAL A 583 19.54 -13.39 -26.99
C VAL A 583 19.60 -13.31 -25.48
N GLU A 584 18.47 -12.96 -24.85
CA GLU A 584 18.33 -13.00 -23.39
C GLU A 584 17.87 -14.41 -22.94
N PRO A 585 18.70 -15.18 -22.23
CA PRO A 585 18.27 -16.43 -21.65
C PRO A 585 17.25 -16.18 -20.52
N PRO A 586 16.29 -17.11 -20.30
CA PRO A 586 15.37 -17.06 -19.17
C PRO A 586 16.12 -16.83 -17.85
N PRO A 587 15.52 -16.11 -16.87
CA PRO A 587 16.19 -15.75 -15.63
C PRO A 587 16.91 -16.95 -14.99
N HIS A 588 16.26 -18.11 -14.85
CA HIS A 588 16.85 -19.30 -14.22
C HIS A 588 18.09 -19.90 -14.92
N LEU A 589 18.42 -19.44 -16.15
CA LEU A 589 19.65 -19.77 -16.90
C LEU A 589 20.71 -18.66 -16.82
N CYS A 590 20.54 -17.73 -15.89
CA CYS A 590 21.53 -16.73 -15.48
C CYS A 590 21.92 -16.94 -14.02
N MET A 591 23.21 -16.75 -13.72
CA MET A 591 23.69 -16.76 -12.33
C MET A 591 23.05 -15.60 -11.57
N ASN A 592 22.53 -15.88 -10.38
CA ASN A 592 22.08 -14.86 -9.45
C ASN A 592 23.17 -14.63 -8.40
N PHE A 593 23.46 -13.38 -8.04
CA PHE A 593 24.51 -13.03 -7.09
C PHE A 593 23.85 -12.46 -5.84
N ARG A 594 24.20 -13.01 -4.67
CA ARG A 594 23.82 -12.49 -3.36
C ARG A 594 25.08 -11.94 -2.68
N VAL A 595 25.16 -10.63 -2.51
CA VAL A 595 26.28 -9.98 -1.82
C VAL A 595 25.99 -9.92 -0.32
N VAL A 596 26.94 -10.38 0.49
CA VAL A 596 26.80 -10.42 1.96
C VAL A 596 27.92 -9.65 2.65
N ASP A 597 27.64 -9.14 3.85
CA ASP A 597 28.65 -8.56 4.75
C ASP A 597 29.42 -9.63 5.54
N GLU A 598 30.34 -9.20 6.43
CA GLU A 598 31.18 -10.08 7.26
C GLU A 598 30.39 -10.97 8.22
N VAL A 599 29.15 -10.59 8.57
CA VAL A 599 28.26 -11.35 9.47
C VAL A 599 27.29 -12.24 8.67
N GLY A 600 27.36 -12.20 7.34
CA GLY A 600 26.52 -12.99 6.43
C GLY A 600 25.16 -12.36 6.13
N ARG A 601 24.94 -11.08 6.47
CA ARG A 601 23.71 -10.35 6.15
C ARG A 601 23.72 -9.93 4.68
N GLU A 602 22.58 -10.12 4.01
CA GLU A 602 22.40 -9.73 2.61
C GLU A 602 22.41 -8.20 2.45
N LEU A 603 23.30 -7.69 1.59
CA LEU A 603 23.44 -6.28 1.25
C LEU A 603 22.71 -5.93 -0.05
N ALA A 604 22.88 -6.77 -1.08
CA ALA A 604 22.14 -6.68 -2.34
C ALA A 604 22.11 -8.03 -3.05
N THR A 605 21.10 -8.23 -3.88
CA THR A 605 20.95 -9.41 -4.73
C THR A 605 20.57 -9.00 -6.14
N GLY A 606 21.14 -9.66 -7.15
CA GLY A 606 20.82 -9.41 -8.55
C GLY A 606 21.55 -10.33 -9.51
N ARG A 607 21.12 -10.37 -10.77
CA ARG A 607 21.74 -11.19 -11.83
C ARG A 607 22.79 -10.44 -12.66
N ASP A 608 22.91 -9.13 -12.43
CA ASP A 608 23.92 -8.28 -13.06
C ASP A 608 25.03 -7.96 -12.07
N LEU A 609 26.15 -8.66 -12.21
CA LEU A 609 27.34 -8.46 -11.38
C LEU A 609 27.92 -7.06 -11.55
N ALA A 610 27.83 -6.46 -12.74
CA ALA A 610 28.36 -5.11 -12.99
C ALA A 610 27.49 -4.03 -12.31
N ALA A 611 26.17 -4.21 -12.33
CA ALA A 611 25.26 -3.35 -11.57
C ALA A 611 25.54 -3.43 -10.05
N LEU A 612 25.74 -4.64 -9.52
CA LEU A 612 26.08 -4.84 -8.11
C LEU A 612 27.43 -4.21 -7.74
N LYS A 613 28.44 -4.30 -8.62
CA LYS A 613 29.72 -3.57 -8.47
C LYS A 613 29.52 -2.06 -8.47
N THR A 614 28.62 -1.52 -9.29
CA THR A 614 28.33 -0.07 -9.27
C THR A 614 27.72 0.38 -7.95
N GLN A 615 26.75 -0.40 -7.46
CA GLN A 615 25.97 -0.06 -6.27
C GLN A 615 26.78 -0.21 -4.98
N LEU A 616 27.50 -1.33 -4.85
CA LEU A 616 28.21 -1.69 -3.62
C LEU A 616 29.72 -1.56 -3.75
N GLY A 617 30.25 -1.18 -4.92
CA GLY A 617 31.69 -1.09 -5.18
C GLY A 617 32.38 -0.09 -4.27
N GLN A 618 31.79 1.11 -4.06
CA GLN A 618 32.34 2.08 -3.09
C GLN A 618 32.34 1.54 -1.67
N ALA A 619 31.28 0.84 -1.26
CA ALA A 619 31.23 0.21 0.06
C ALA A 619 32.27 -0.92 0.18
N ALA A 620 32.46 -1.73 -0.87
CA ALA A 620 33.50 -2.76 -0.93
C ALA A 620 34.91 -2.15 -0.88
N SER A 621 35.16 -1.03 -1.57
CA SER A 621 36.42 -0.28 -1.48
C SER A 621 36.61 0.38 -0.11
N LEU A 622 35.54 0.82 0.56
CA LEU A 622 35.59 1.38 1.91
C LEU A 622 35.88 0.31 2.97
N THR A 623 35.23 -0.86 2.87
CA THR A 623 35.54 -2.02 3.72
C THR A 623 36.99 -2.47 3.50
N PHE A 624 37.50 -2.37 2.27
CA PHE A 624 38.92 -2.60 1.96
C PHE A 624 39.85 -1.60 2.67
N SER A 625 39.47 -0.32 2.75
CA SER A 625 40.26 0.76 3.38
C SER A 625 40.22 0.79 4.93
N ALA A 626 39.25 0.14 5.57
CA ALA A 626 38.94 0.39 6.98
C ALA A 626 39.98 -0.12 8.01
N ASP A 627 40.86 -1.08 7.68
CA ASP A 627 41.82 -1.64 8.65
C ASP A 627 43.21 -1.97 8.01
N GLU A 628 44.13 -0.98 8.12
CA GLU A 628 45.62 -1.02 8.07
C GLU A 628 46.40 -1.31 6.74
N PRO A 629 47.70 -0.89 6.60
CA PRO A 629 48.56 -0.07 7.47
C PRO A 629 49.05 1.27 6.83
N GLY A 630 48.90 2.38 7.56
CA GLY A 630 49.84 3.52 7.60
C GLY A 630 50.02 4.45 6.39
N ILE A 631 49.54 4.14 5.18
CA ILE A 631 49.75 5.01 4.01
C ILE A 631 48.64 6.04 3.78
N GLU A 632 47.41 5.74 4.21
CA GLU A 632 46.31 6.71 4.06
C GLU A 632 46.50 7.90 4.99
N LYS A 633 46.39 9.09 4.43
CA LYS A 633 46.60 10.37 5.11
C LYS A 633 45.62 11.38 4.56
N THR A 634 45.00 12.18 5.42
CA THR A 634 44.03 13.22 5.02
C THR A 634 44.58 14.62 5.34
N GLY A 635 43.98 15.67 4.79
CA GLY A 635 44.36 17.04 5.18
C GLY A 635 45.72 17.51 4.65
N ILE A 636 46.30 16.82 3.66
CA ILE A 636 47.59 17.15 3.08
C ILE A 636 47.46 18.43 2.25
N ARG A 637 48.40 19.38 2.43
CA ARG A 637 48.44 20.64 1.67
C ARG A 637 49.75 20.89 0.92
N VAL A 638 50.79 20.16 1.30
CA VAL A 638 52.13 20.20 0.73
C VAL A 638 52.63 18.77 0.55
N TRP A 639 53.59 18.55 -0.34
CA TRP A 639 54.16 17.21 -0.55
C TRP A 639 55.15 16.86 0.57
N ASP A 640 54.65 16.37 1.71
CA ASP A 640 55.44 16.07 2.93
C ASP A 640 55.37 14.59 3.37
N PHE A 641 54.84 13.72 2.51
CA PHE A 641 54.53 12.32 2.84
C PHE A 641 55.47 11.29 2.19
N GLY A 642 56.53 11.74 1.51
CA GLY A 642 57.50 10.86 0.83
C GLY A 642 57.06 10.42 -0.57
N ASP A 643 57.58 9.28 -1.02
CA ASP A 643 57.27 8.72 -2.34
C ASP A 643 56.00 7.86 -2.28
N LEU A 644 55.12 8.04 -3.26
CA LEU A 644 53.87 7.30 -3.39
C LEU A 644 54.10 6.07 -4.30
N PRO A 645 54.05 4.83 -3.79
CA PRO A 645 54.27 3.64 -4.61
C PRO A 645 53.16 3.47 -5.66
N ALA A 646 53.45 2.75 -6.75
CA ALA A 646 52.45 2.53 -7.80
C ALA A 646 51.38 1.50 -7.41
N GLU A 647 51.73 0.53 -6.56
CA GLU A 647 50.88 -0.52 -6.03
C GLU A 647 51.43 -1.04 -4.70
N ILE A 648 50.57 -1.60 -3.85
CA ILE A 648 50.89 -2.19 -2.54
C ILE A 648 50.17 -3.53 -2.44
N SER A 649 50.87 -4.57 -1.99
CA SER A 649 50.28 -5.88 -1.69
C SER A 649 50.12 -6.07 -0.18
N PHE A 650 48.95 -6.53 0.28
CA PHE A 650 48.67 -6.79 1.69
C PHE A 650 47.75 -8.01 1.87
N THR A 651 47.55 -8.50 3.10
CA THR A 651 46.76 -9.72 3.38
C THR A 651 45.61 -9.41 4.34
N ARG A 652 44.37 -9.74 3.96
CA ARG A 652 43.16 -9.56 4.80
C ARG A 652 42.29 -10.82 4.74
N GLY A 653 41.81 -11.30 5.89
CA GLY A 653 41.00 -12.54 5.97
C GLY A 653 41.71 -13.79 5.43
N GLY A 654 43.05 -13.86 5.53
CA GLY A 654 43.85 -14.97 4.99
C GLY A 654 44.07 -14.94 3.47
N ARG A 655 43.72 -13.84 2.78
CA ARG A 655 43.86 -13.68 1.32
C ARG A 655 44.76 -12.50 0.96
N ARG A 656 45.64 -12.69 -0.05
CA ARG A 656 46.52 -11.63 -0.57
C ARG A 656 45.76 -10.73 -1.55
N LEU A 657 45.87 -9.42 -1.36
CA LEU A 657 45.18 -8.35 -2.09
C LEU A 657 46.21 -7.31 -2.58
N THR A 658 45.91 -6.64 -3.70
CA THR A 658 46.72 -5.55 -4.28
C THR A 658 45.89 -4.27 -4.30
N GLY A 659 46.44 -3.16 -3.81
CA GLY A 659 45.83 -1.83 -3.85
C GLY A 659 46.73 -0.80 -4.53
N TYR A 660 46.13 0.25 -5.09
CA TYR A 660 46.78 1.31 -5.87
C TYR A 660 46.62 2.66 -5.16
N PRO A 661 47.66 3.20 -4.49
CA PRO A 661 47.53 4.43 -3.75
C PRO A 661 47.59 5.65 -4.67
N ALA A 662 46.72 6.63 -4.42
CA ALA A 662 46.62 7.87 -5.19
C ALA A 662 46.20 9.06 -4.32
N LEU A 663 46.51 10.27 -4.79
CA LEU A 663 46.03 11.51 -4.19
C LEU A 663 44.57 11.77 -4.57
N ALA A 664 43.67 11.92 -3.61
CA ALA A 664 42.27 12.30 -3.80
C ALA A 664 42.06 13.77 -3.41
N ASP A 665 41.23 14.49 -4.18
CA ASP A 665 40.86 15.88 -3.90
C ASP A 665 39.83 15.96 -2.74
N GLU A 666 40.12 16.73 -1.69
CA GLU A 666 39.21 17.02 -0.56
C GLU A 666 38.77 18.50 -0.53
N GLY A 667 39.00 19.26 -1.60
CA GLY A 667 38.63 20.67 -1.72
C GLY A 667 39.64 21.63 -1.09
N GLU A 668 39.79 21.60 0.24
CA GLU A 668 40.75 22.47 0.99
C GLU A 668 42.08 21.76 1.31
N SER A 669 42.18 20.50 0.91
CA SER A 669 43.33 19.60 1.07
C SER A 669 43.27 18.48 0.04
N VAL A 670 44.24 17.59 0.09
CA VAL A 670 44.23 16.29 -0.59
C VAL A 670 44.45 15.17 0.42
N ALA A 671 44.04 13.96 0.07
CA ALA A 671 44.29 12.76 0.86
C ALA A 671 45.03 11.70 0.05
N ILE A 672 45.83 10.87 0.69
CA ILE A 672 46.27 9.60 0.12
C ILE A 672 45.20 8.55 0.42
N ARG A 673 44.68 7.92 -0.63
CA ARG A 673 43.68 6.84 -0.54
C ARG A 673 44.15 5.63 -1.30
N LEU A 674 43.78 4.44 -0.84
CA LEU A 674 44.07 3.17 -1.51
C LEU A 674 42.87 2.74 -2.36
N PHE A 675 43.08 2.58 -3.67
CA PHE A 675 42.05 2.14 -4.62
C PHE A 675 42.26 0.68 -4.99
N ASP A 676 41.17 -0.02 -5.34
CA ASP A 676 41.18 -1.42 -5.75
C ASP A 676 41.49 -1.63 -7.24
N THR A 677 41.43 -0.56 -8.05
CA THR A 677 41.72 -0.59 -9.48
C THR A 677 42.62 0.58 -9.91
N ARG A 678 43.49 0.32 -10.90
CA ARG A 678 44.44 1.31 -11.42
C ARG A 678 43.78 2.52 -12.10
N PRO A 679 42.73 2.37 -12.93
CA PRO A 679 42.08 3.53 -13.56
C PRO A 679 41.42 4.49 -12.56
N ALA A 680 40.82 3.95 -11.48
CA ALA A 680 40.25 4.76 -10.41
C ALA A 680 41.34 5.54 -9.67
N ALA A 681 42.47 4.88 -9.38
CA ALA A 681 43.63 5.51 -8.78
C ALA A 681 44.21 6.63 -9.68
N ASP A 682 44.38 6.40 -10.97
CA ASP A 682 44.96 7.39 -11.89
C ASP A 682 44.05 8.62 -12.07
N ALA A 683 42.72 8.43 -12.13
CA ALA A 683 41.76 9.53 -12.19
C ALA A 683 41.76 10.36 -10.90
N ALA A 684 41.75 9.70 -9.73
CA ALA A 684 41.90 10.36 -8.45
C ALA A 684 43.22 11.14 -8.41
N MET A 685 44.32 10.49 -8.75
CA MET A 685 45.68 11.05 -8.75
C MET A 685 45.76 12.35 -9.56
N ARG A 686 45.15 12.40 -10.75
CA ARG A 686 45.12 13.64 -11.56
C ARG A 686 44.40 14.77 -10.84
N ALA A 687 43.23 14.50 -10.26
CA ALA A 687 42.46 15.49 -9.52
C ALA A 687 43.19 15.97 -8.25
N GLY A 688 43.77 15.05 -7.48
CA GLY A 688 44.56 15.36 -6.29
C GLY A 688 45.82 16.17 -6.61
N VAL A 689 46.57 15.81 -7.66
CA VAL A 689 47.75 16.60 -8.08
C VAL A 689 47.34 18.00 -8.53
N ARG A 690 46.26 18.14 -9.30
CA ARG A 690 45.73 19.45 -9.71
C ARG A 690 45.39 20.32 -8.49
N ARG A 691 44.72 19.75 -7.48
CA ARG A 691 44.40 20.43 -6.22
C ARG A 691 45.65 20.84 -5.45
N MET A 692 46.62 19.95 -5.32
CA MET A 692 47.86 20.23 -4.58
C MET A 692 48.68 21.35 -5.26
N ILE A 693 48.77 21.34 -6.59
CA ILE A 693 49.40 22.45 -7.35
C ILE A 693 48.61 23.74 -7.15
N TRP A 694 47.28 23.69 -7.20
CA TRP A 694 46.41 24.85 -6.92
C TRP A 694 46.72 25.48 -5.56
N LEU A 695 46.79 24.67 -4.50
CA LEU A 695 47.14 25.12 -3.15
C LEU A 695 48.55 25.73 -3.12
N SER A 696 49.52 25.15 -3.84
CA SER A 696 50.90 25.63 -3.90
C SER A 696 51.10 26.93 -4.71
N LEU A 697 50.15 27.25 -5.59
CA LEU A 697 50.11 28.45 -6.44
C LEU A 697 48.90 29.35 -6.12
N LYS A 698 48.41 29.28 -4.88
CA LYS A 698 47.16 29.93 -4.44
C LYS A 698 47.14 31.44 -4.71
N GLU A 699 48.27 32.13 -4.53
CA GLU A 699 48.37 33.57 -4.80
C GLU A 699 48.25 33.89 -6.29
N GLN A 700 48.93 33.12 -7.15
CA GLN A 700 48.87 33.27 -8.60
C GLN A 700 47.46 32.95 -9.12
N MET A 701 46.81 31.91 -8.58
CA MET A 701 45.44 31.57 -8.93
C MET A 701 44.43 32.61 -8.46
N ARG A 702 44.57 33.13 -7.24
CA ARG A 702 43.73 34.23 -6.71
C ARG A 702 43.91 35.52 -7.50
N GLN A 703 45.12 35.82 -7.99
CA GLN A 703 45.36 36.96 -8.87
C GLN A 703 44.66 36.76 -10.22
N ARG A 704 44.69 35.54 -10.77
CA ARG A 704 44.01 35.22 -12.03
C ARG A 704 42.48 35.23 -11.89
N GLU A 705 41.95 34.73 -10.79
CA GLU A 705 40.53 34.79 -10.48
C GLU A 705 40.00 36.23 -10.45
N LYS A 706 40.79 37.18 -9.93
CA LYS A 706 40.45 38.61 -9.93
C LYS A 706 40.58 39.29 -11.30
N THR A 707 41.44 38.76 -12.18
CA THR A 707 41.79 39.39 -13.46
C THR A 707 41.72 38.38 -14.60
N LEU A 708 40.49 38.09 -15.05
CA LEU A 708 40.20 37.30 -16.26
C LEU A 708 39.81 38.25 -17.41
N PRO A 709 40.69 38.51 -18.38
CA PRO A 709 40.40 39.44 -19.47
C PRO A 709 39.17 39.02 -20.28
N GLY A 710 38.24 39.96 -20.52
CA GLY A 710 37.03 39.72 -21.31
C GLY A 710 35.96 38.84 -20.63
N PHE A 711 36.20 38.35 -19.41
CA PHE A 711 35.30 37.41 -18.74
C PHE A 711 33.90 37.97 -18.50
N THR A 712 33.78 39.20 -17.99
CA THR A 712 32.47 39.80 -17.65
C THR A 712 31.54 39.86 -18.87
N GLN A 713 32.07 40.23 -20.04
CA GLN A 713 31.29 40.28 -21.28
C GLN A 713 30.91 38.87 -21.77
N ALA A 714 31.85 37.92 -21.71
CA ALA A 714 31.62 36.53 -22.09
C ALA A 714 30.59 35.85 -21.17
N ALA A 715 30.67 36.06 -19.86
CA ALA A 715 29.74 35.53 -18.87
C ALA A 715 28.32 36.11 -19.07
N LEU A 716 28.20 37.39 -19.42
CA LEU A 716 26.92 38.01 -19.74
C LEU A 716 26.28 37.37 -20.98
N ALA A 717 27.08 37.05 -22.01
CA ALA A 717 26.62 36.38 -23.22
C ALA A 717 26.15 34.93 -22.94
N LEU A 718 26.76 34.25 -21.97
CA LEU A 718 26.42 32.89 -21.55
C LEU A 718 25.49 32.81 -20.33
N ARG A 719 24.83 33.91 -19.93
CA ARG A 719 23.97 33.97 -18.73
C ARG A 719 22.80 32.98 -18.71
N THR A 720 22.39 32.47 -19.88
CA THR A 720 21.32 31.47 -20.01
C THR A 720 21.83 30.04 -19.74
N LEU A 721 23.14 29.83 -19.72
CA LEU A 721 23.78 28.53 -19.53
C LEU A 721 24.08 28.24 -18.05
N ALA A 722 24.71 29.18 -17.35
CA ALA A 722 25.12 29.04 -15.95
C ALA A 722 25.37 30.41 -15.30
N SER A 723 25.53 30.43 -13.97
CA SER A 723 25.87 31.65 -13.23
C SER A 723 27.29 32.13 -13.57
N ALA A 724 27.57 33.42 -13.35
CA ALA A 724 28.91 33.96 -13.57
C ALA A 724 29.97 33.29 -12.68
N ASP A 725 29.60 32.82 -11.49
CA ASP A 725 30.51 32.11 -10.60
C ASP A 725 30.78 30.68 -11.08
N ASP A 726 29.74 29.95 -11.51
CA ASP A 726 29.90 28.62 -12.12
C ASP A 726 30.80 28.67 -13.37
N LEU A 727 30.60 29.66 -14.25
CA LEU A 727 31.39 29.82 -15.47
C LEU A 727 32.85 30.20 -15.15
N ARG A 728 33.07 30.94 -14.06
CA ARG A 728 34.41 31.30 -13.59
C ARG A 728 35.14 30.05 -13.10
N GLU A 729 34.47 29.25 -12.28
CA GLU A 729 35.02 28.01 -11.73
C GLU A 729 35.34 26.99 -12.84
N ASP A 730 34.43 26.83 -13.81
CA ASP A 730 34.61 25.95 -14.97
C ASP A 730 35.82 26.37 -15.82
N LEU A 731 35.91 27.66 -16.17
CA LEU A 731 37.05 28.21 -16.91
C LEU A 731 38.36 28.05 -16.15
N LEU A 732 38.39 28.36 -14.85
CA LEU A 732 39.59 28.23 -14.02
C LEU A 732 40.01 26.77 -13.86
N THR A 733 39.07 25.84 -13.77
CA THR A 733 39.36 24.40 -13.69
C THR A 733 40.00 23.89 -14.98
N ALA A 734 39.48 24.29 -16.14
CA ALA A 734 40.07 23.96 -17.44
C ALA A 734 41.48 24.53 -17.61
N ILE A 735 41.67 25.81 -17.23
CA ILE A 735 42.99 26.47 -17.22
C ILE A 735 43.95 25.74 -16.29
N ALA A 736 43.50 25.39 -15.08
CA ALA A 736 44.31 24.70 -14.09
C ALA A 736 44.74 23.31 -14.57
N ASP A 737 43.82 22.49 -15.09
CA ASP A 737 44.18 21.16 -15.59
C ASP A 737 45.22 21.23 -16.72
N ARG A 738 45.02 22.14 -17.68
CA ARG A 738 45.93 22.34 -18.82
C ARG A 738 47.27 22.94 -18.42
N ALA A 739 47.27 23.94 -17.54
CA ALA A 739 48.50 24.62 -17.12
C ALA A 739 49.30 23.76 -16.13
N PHE A 740 48.63 23.09 -15.20
CA PHE A 740 49.27 22.38 -14.11
C PHE A 740 49.82 21.04 -14.57
N ILE A 741 49.01 20.26 -15.28
CA ILE A 741 49.36 18.89 -15.68
C ILE A 741 49.58 18.83 -17.19
N GLY A 742 48.56 19.20 -17.98
CA GLY A 742 48.60 19.03 -19.44
C GLY A 742 48.86 17.57 -19.82
N GLU A 743 49.88 17.34 -20.65
CA GLU A 743 50.35 16.01 -21.07
C GLU A 743 51.52 15.47 -20.21
N ASP A 744 51.88 16.15 -19.13
CA ASP A 744 52.96 15.66 -18.25
C ASP A 744 52.51 14.43 -17.45
N GLU A 745 53.46 13.54 -17.14
CA GLU A 745 53.23 12.41 -16.24
C GLU A 745 52.86 12.87 -14.82
N LEU A 746 51.96 12.13 -14.16
CA LEU A 746 51.53 12.43 -12.80
C LEU A 746 52.66 12.16 -11.79
N PRO A 747 53.01 13.14 -10.93
CA PRO A 747 54.14 13.00 -10.02
C PRO A 747 53.81 12.00 -8.91
N ARG A 748 54.70 11.03 -8.67
CA ARG A 748 54.64 10.12 -7.51
C ARG A 748 55.73 10.39 -6.46
N THR A 749 56.58 11.39 -6.68
CA THR A 749 57.68 11.77 -5.77
C THR A 749 57.70 13.29 -5.58
N ALA A 750 58.28 13.75 -4.47
CA ALA A 750 58.40 15.19 -4.17
C ALA A 750 59.17 15.95 -5.27
N LYS A 751 60.24 15.34 -5.80
CA LYS A 751 61.04 15.91 -6.89
C LYS A 751 60.24 16.06 -8.19
N ALA A 752 59.45 15.04 -8.55
CA ALA A 752 58.60 15.11 -9.73
C ALA A 752 57.49 16.16 -9.56
N PHE A 753 56.92 16.28 -8.36
CA PHE A 753 55.92 17.28 -8.04
C PHE A 753 56.46 18.71 -8.16
N GLU A 754 57.61 19.02 -7.57
CA GLU A 754 58.22 20.36 -7.68
C GLU A 754 58.60 20.70 -9.12
N ALA A 755 59.07 19.72 -9.91
CA ALA A 755 59.33 19.93 -11.34
C ALA A 755 58.05 20.26 -12.12
N LEU A 756 56.95 19.55 -11.82
CA LEU A 756 55.64 19.81 -12.43
C LEU A 756 55.10 21.18 -12.02
N ARG A 757 55.22 21.54 -10.73
CA ARG A 757 54.82 22.85 -10.19
C ARG A 757 55.60 24.01 -10.82
N ALA A 758 56.90 23.85 -11.03
CA ALA A 758 57.72 24.86 -11.71
C ALA A 758 57.26 25.08 -13.16
N ARG A 759 57.01 23.99 -13.92
CA ARG A 759 56.44 24.09 -15.27
C ARG A 759 55.04 24.70 -15.26
N ALA A 760 54.21 24.32 -14.30
CA ALA A 760 52.87 24.85 -14.11
C ALA A 760 52.88 26.38 -13.93
N ARG A 761 53.76 26.88 -13.06
CA ARG A 761 53.93 28.32 -12.81
C ARG A 761 54.33 29.08 -14.08
N THR A 762 55.20 28.49 -14.92
CA THR A 762 55.63 29.09 -16.19
C THR A 762 54.54 29.06 -17.26
N ARG A 763 53.76 27.97 -17.35
CA ARG A 763 52.68 27.80 -18.34
C ARG A 763 51.44 28.64 -18.03
N LEU A 764 51.14 28.84 -16.74
CA LEU A 764 49.88 29.41 -16.27
C LEU A 764 49.48 30.74 -16.95
N PRO A 765 50.37 31.75 -17.09
CA PRO A 765 49.99 33.00 -17.77
C PRO A 765 49.50 32.80 -19.20
N ALA A 766 50.26 32.07 -20.03
CA ALA A 766 49.95 31.86 -21.44
C ALA A 766 48.68 31.01 -21.63
N VAL A 767 48.50 29.98 -20.80
CA VAL A 767 47.30 29.12 -20.83
C VAL A 767 46.06 29.87 -20.35
N ALA A 768 46.18 30.69 -19.30
CA ALA A 768 45.07 31.50 -18.80
C ALA A 768 44.59 32.51 -19.84
N ASP A 769 45.51 33.25 -20.47
CA ASP A 769 45.16 34.23 -21.50
C ASP A 769 44.57 33.55 -22.75
N GLY A 770 45.12 32.38 -23.14
CA GLY A 770 44.57 31.56 -24.22
C GLY A 770 43.16 31.03 -23.91
N GLY A 771 42.94 30.53 -22.70
CA GLY A 771 41.65 30.06 -22.21
C GLY A 771 40.59 31.17 -22.18
N CYS A 772 40.95 32.36 -21.72
CA CYS A 772 40.03 33.52 -21.70
C CYS A 772 39.64 33.96 -23.13
N ARG A 773 40.60 34.01 -24.06
CA ARG A 773 40.30 34.33 -25.48
C ARG A 773 39.37 33.30 -26.10
N LEU A 774 39.65 32.01 -25.88
CA LEU A 774 38.82 30.93 -26.40
C LEU A 774 37.41 30.97 -25.81
N PHE A 775 37.29 31.14 -24.49
CA PHE A 775 36.01 31.31 -23.79
C PHE A 775 35.22 32.50 -24.34
N GLY A 776 35.88 33.64 -24.58
CA GLY A 776 35.29 34.80 -25.23
C GLY A 776 34.75 34.49 -26.63
N THR A 777 35.53 33.79 -27.47
CA THR A 777 35.09 33.41 -28.82
C THR A 777 33.89 32.45 -28.78
N ILE A 778 33.87 31.50 -27.85
CA ILE A 778 32.72 30.59 -27.66
C ILE A 778 31.49 31.38 -27.20
N ALA A 779 31.67 32.30 -26.25
CA ALA A 779 30.61 33.16 -25.73
C ALA A 779 30.04 34.13 -26.78
N GLU A 780 30.80 34.51 -27.79
CA GLU A 780 30.30 35.29 -28.94
C GLU A 780 29.49 34.44 -29.92
N GLU A 781 29.94 33.21 -30.21
CA GLU A 781 29.30 32.35 -31.21
C GLU A 781 28.07 31.60 -30.68
N TYR A 782 28.03 31.29 -29.38
CA TYR A 782 26.92 30.54 -28.79
C TYR A 782 25.57 31.28 -28.87
N PRO A 783 25.45 32.57 -28.46
CA PRO A 783 24.19 33.32 -28.61
C PRO A 783 23.78 33.51 -30.08
N ARG A 784 24.76 33.65 -31.00
CA ARG A 784 24.49 33.73 -32.44
C ARG A 784 23.87 32.43 -32.95
N ALA A 785 24.42 31.28 -32.57
CA ALA A 785 23.83 29.98 -32.87
C ALA A 785 22.41 29.83 -32.28
N GLN A 786 22.19 30.24 -31.03
CA GLN A 786 20.86 30.25 -30.41
C GLN A 786 19.86 31.16 -31.13
N GLN A 787 20.28 32.35 -31.55
CA GLN A 787 19.42 33.29 -32.28
C GLN A 787 19.03 32.74 -33.66
N ARG A 788 19.97 32.13 -34.39
CA ARG A 788 19.68 31.47 -35.68
C ARG A 788 18.74 30.28 -35.50
N LEU A 789 18.93 29.48 -34.43
CA LEU A 789 18.03 28.39 -34.07
C LEU A 789 16.60 28.87 -33.80
N ALA A 790 16.44 29.97 -33.07
CA ALA A 790 15.12 30.55 -32.79
C ALA A 790 14.44 31.07 -34.07
N GLY A 791 15.20 31.73 -34.95
CA GLY A 791 14.70 32.26 -36.22
C GLY A 791 14.28 31.19 -37.23
N ALA A 792 14.98 30.04 -37.26
CA ALA A 792 14.71 28.94 -38.20
C ALA A 792 13.60 27.98 -37.73
N GLY A 793 13.03 28.16 -36.53
CA GLY A 793 12.12 27.21 -35.90
C GLY A 793 10.86 26.86 -36.70
N LYS A 794 10.30 27.82 -37.47
CA LYS A 794 9.11 27.60 -38.29
C LYS A 794 9.42 27.04 -39.68
N THR A 795 10.61 27.31 -40.21
CA THR A 795 10.99 26.99 -41.60
C THR A 795 11.80 25.69 -41.71
N ALA A 796 12.46 25.26 -40.62
CA ALA A 796 13.35 24.11 -40.61
C ALA A 796 13.24 23.29 -39.30
N PRO A 797 12.06 22.74 -38.96
CA PRO A 797 11.82 22.13 -37.64
C PRO A 797 12.73 20.92 -37.37
N ARG A 798 13.01 20.08 -38.37
CA ARG A 798 13.89 18.90 -38.25
C ARG A 798 15.36 19.28 -38.01
N PRO A 799 16.01 20.12 -38.84
CA PRO A 799 17.36 20.62 -38.54
C PRO A 799 17.46 21.37 -37.22
N VAL A 800 16.44 22.16 -36.85
CA VAL A 800 16.43 22.89 -35.58
C VAL A 800 16.45 21.94 -34.39
N ALA A 801 15.74 20.81 -34.44
CA ALA A 801 15.77 19.80 -33.38
C ALA A 801 17.16 19.15 -33.26
N ASP A 802 17.75 18.73 -34.37
CA ASP A 802 19.08 18.09 -34.39
C ASP A 802 20.19 19.06 -33.95
N VAL A 803 20.21 20.29 -34.47
CA VAL A 803 21.21 21.30 -34.09
C VAL A 803 21.04 21.72 -32.63
N ARG A 804 19.81 21.77 -32.10
CA ARG A 804 19.57 22.01 -30.66
C ARG A 804 20.15 20.89 -29.80
N ALA A 805 19.95 19.63 -30.20
CA ALA A 805 20.53 18.47 -29.50
C ALA A 805 22.07 18.48 -29.57
N GLN A 806 22.64 18.81 -30.73
CA GLN A 806 24.09 18.95 -30.92
C GLN A 806 24.66 20.08 -30.04
N LEU A 807 24.01 21.25 -30.01
CA LEU A 807 24.42 22.40 -29.21
C LEU A 807 24.49 22.06 -27.73
N ALA A 808 23.45 21.39 -27.20
CA ALA A 808 23.40 20.99 -25.80
C ALA A 808 24.48 19.97 -25.39
N ARG A 809 25.03 19.20 -26.36
CA ARG A 809 26.12 18.23 -26.12
C ARG A 809 27.51 18.87 -26.19
N LEU A 810 27.65 20.02 -26.83
CA LEU A 810 28.93 20.73 -26.98
C LEU A 810 29.09 21.86 -25.96
N VAL A 811 28.00 22.55 -25.63
CA VAL A 811 28.00 23.68 -24.68
C VAL A 811 26.92 23.44 -23.63
N PHE A 812 27.35 22.95 -22.47
CA PHE A 812 26.54 22.63 -21.29
C PHE A 812 27.21 23.24 -20.03
N LYS A 813 26.53 23.23 -18.87
CA LYS A 813 27.16 23.70 -17.62
C LYS A 813 28.38 22.82 -17.29
N GLY A 814 29.58 23.40 -17.22
CA GLY A 814 30.83 22.64 -16.98
C GLY A 814 31.60 22.22 -18.24
N PHE A 815 31.21 22.72 -19.42
CA PHE A 815 31.81 22.26 -20.69
C PHE A 815 33.29 22.60 -20.85
N MET A 816 33.79 23.66 -20.19
CA MET A 816 35.20 24.05 -20.31
C MET A 816 36.11 23.00 -19.66
N ALA A 817 35.78 22.54 -18.45
CA ALA A 817 36.56 21.54 -17.75
C ALA A 817 36.33 20.12 -18.27
N ALA A 818 35.12 19.81 -18.74
CA ALA A 818 34.75 18.46 -19.19
C ALA A 818 35.23 18.11 -20.61
N THR A 819 35.53 19.11 -21.44
CA THR A 819 35.95 18.89 -22.84
C THR A 819 37.48 18.93 -22.94
N PRO A 820 38.12 17.94 -23.60
CA PRO A 820 39.58 17.97 -23.83
C PRO A 820 40.03 19.28 -24.50
N TRP A 821 41.17 19.81 -24.08
CA TRP A 821 41.64 21.15 -24.48
C TRP A 821 41.82 21.32 -25.99
N GLU A 822 42.24 20.26 -26.67
CA GLU A 822 42.39 20.20 -28.12
C GLU A 822 41.04 20.36 -28.81
N ARG A 823 39.98 19.79 -28.23
CA ARG A 823 38.62 19.83 -28.77
C ARG A 823 37.90 21.12 -28.42
N LEU A 824 38.20 21.73 -27.27
CA LEU A 824 37.71 23.06 -26.91
C LEU A 824 37.99 24.11 -27.98
N GLN A 825 39.17 24.02 -28.62
CA GLN A 825 39.57 24.95 -29.68
C GLN A 825 38.69 24.86 -30.94
N ASP A 826 38.02 23.72 -31.15
CA ASP A 826 37.14 23.51 -32.30
C ASP A 826 35.70 23.99 -32.07
N LEU A 827 35.27 24.21 -30.81
CA LEU A 827 33.90 24.60 -30.48
C LEU A 827 33.41 25.84 -31.25
N PRO A 828 34.17 26.96 -31.35
CA PRO A 828 33.76 28.09 -32.17
C PRO A 828 33.48 27.72 -33.64
N ARG A 829 34.27 26.81 -34.21
CA ARG A 829 34.11 26.33 -35.59
C ARG A 829 32.85 25.47 -35.72
N TYR A 830 32.58 24.60 -34.76
CA TYR A 830 31.34 23.81 -34.73
C TYR A 830 30.10 24.69 -34.60
N LEU A 831 30.13 25.71 -33.75
CA LEU A 831 29.02 26.67 -33.60
C LEU A 831 28.77 27.48 -34.88
N LYS A 832 29.83 27.88 -35.60
CA LYS A 832 29.70 28.52 -36.92
C LYS A 832 29.15 27.56 -37.97
N ALA A 833 29.53 26.28 -37.94
CA ALA A 833 29.00 25.28 -38.86
C ALA A 833 27.49 25.05 -38.67
N MET A 834 27.01 25.08 -37.41
CA MET A 834 25.58 25.02 -37.11
C MET A 834 24.82 26.21 -37.72
N GLN A 835 25.37 27.43 -37.59
CA GLN A 835 24.78 28.63 -38.19
C GLN A 835 24.72 28.52 -39.71
N ALA A 836 25.82 28.10 -40.35
CA ALA A 836 25.90 27.93 -41.80
C ALA A 836 24.89 26.87 -42.33
N ARG A 837 24.67 25.78 -41.58
CA ARG A 837 23.65 24.78 -41.92
C ARG A 837 22.25 25.39 -41.96
N LEU A 838 21.87 26.12 -40.91
CA LEU A 838 20.55 26.74 -40.80
C LEU A 838 20.31 27.76 -41.90
N ASP A 839 21.34 28.53 -42.26
CA ASP A 839 21.26 29.54 -43.33
C ASP A 839 21.11 28.92 -44.73
N LYS A 840 21.74 27.77 -44.97
CA LYS A 840 21.71 27.08 -46.27
C LYS A 840 20.52 26.15 -46.44
N TYR A 841 19.85 25.76 -45.36
CA TYR A 841 18.76 24.76 -45.39
C TYR A 841 17.67 25.09 -46.42
N ALA A 842 17.26 26.36 -46.51
CA ALA A 842 16.23 26.79 -47.45
C ALA A 842 16.60 26.59 -48.93
N LYS A 843 17.90 26.45 -49.25
CA LYS A 843 18.38 26.27 -50.63
C LYS A 843 18.45 24.82 -51.08
N ASP A 844 18.59 23.86 -50.17
CA ASP A 844 18.80 22.44 -50.51
C ASP A 844 18.39 21.52 -49.33
N SER A 845 17.09 21.46 -49.05
CA SER A 845 16.52 20.71 -47.92
C SER A 845 16.67 19.19 -48.07
N GLU A 846 16.51 18.65 -49.28
CA GLU A 846 16.65 17.21 -49.56
C GLU A 846 18.07 16.69 -49.32
N ARG A 847 19.09 17.51 -49.61
CA ARG A 847 20.48 17.15 -49.30
C ARG A 847 20.75 17.20 -47.80
N ASP A 848 20.20 18.18 -47.07
CA ASP A 848 20.31 18.25 -45.62
C ASP A 848 19.70 17.01 -44.96
N GLU A 849 18.48 16.62 -45.36
CA GLU A 849 17.79 15.45 -44.79
C GLU A 849 18.58 14.15 -45.00
N ARG A 850 19.15 13.93 -46.19
CA ARG A 850 20.01 12.76 -46.46
C ARG A 850 21.26 12.75 -45.58
N HIS A 851 21.94 13.89 -45.44
CA HIS A 851 23.11 13.98 -44.58
C HIS A 851 22.76 13.79 -43.09
N ALA A 852 21.64 14.38 -42.65
CA ALA A 852 21.15 14.27 -41.29
C ALA A 852 20.80 12.83 -40.92
N SER A 853 20.16 12.08 -41.81
CA SER A 853 19.84 10.66 -41.60
C SER A 853 21.10 9.83 -41.34
N HIS A 854 22.11 9.94 -42.21
CA HIS A 854 23.34 9.17 -42.03
C HIS A 854 24.12 9.57 -40.77
N ILE A 855 24.10 10.86 -40.38
CA ILE A 855 24.70 11.29 -39.11
C ILE A 855 23.92 10.70 -37.93
N GLY A 856 22.59 10.68 -38.00
CA GLY A 856 21.73 10.07 -36.99
C GLY A 856 22.05 8.59 -36.77
N GLU A 857 22.27 7.83 -37.84
CA GLU A 857 22.68 6.42 -37.76
C GLU A 857 24.03 6.24 -37.04
N LEU A 858 25.05 7.02 -37.42
CA LEU A 858 26.35 6.98 -36.76
C LEU A 858 26.26 7.37 -35.28
N TRP A 859 25.40 8.34 -34.97
CA TRP A 859 25.20 8.80 -33.60
C TRP A 859 24.47 7.77 -32.74
N SER A 860 23.43 7.10 -33.27
CA SER A 860 22.73 6.00 -32.57
C SER A 860 23.69 4.87 -32.21
N ARG A 861 24.52 4.46 -33.18
CA ARG A 861 25.58 3.46 -32.97
C ARG A 861 26.50 3.86 -31.82
N TYR A 862 26.99 5.12 -31.82
CA TYR A 862 27.80 5.65 -30.73
C TYR A 862 27.08 5.59 -29.38
N GLU A 863 25.83 6.08 -29.30
CA GLU A 863 25.06 6.10 -28.04
C GLU A 863 24.82 4.70 -27.48
N GLU A 864 24.46 3.73 -28.33
CA GLU A 864 24.27 2.32 -27.96
C GLU A 864 25.57 1.70 -27.43
N ARG A 865 26.69 1.88 -28.14
CA ARG A 865 28.00 1.34 -27.71
C ARG A 865 28.49 2.04 -26.44
N ALA A 866 28.33 3.35 -26.33
CA ALA A 866 28.68 4.11 -25.14
C ALA A 866 27.83 3.68 -23.94
N ALA A 867 26.56 3.33 -24.14
CA ALA A 867 25.72 2.73 -23.10
C ALA A 867 26.20 1.33 -22.70
N LYS A 868 26.54 0.46 -23.67
CA LYS A 868 27.11 -0.87 -23.42
C LYS A 868 28.42 -0.79 -22.62
N LEU A 869 29.36 0.05 -23.04
CA LEU A 869 30.63 0.25 -22.33
C LEU A 869 30.43 0.83 -20.92
N ARG A 870 29.52 1.81 -20.75
CA ARG A 870 29.16 2.33 -19.42
C ARG A 870 28.58 1.26 -18.51
N ARG A 871 27.74 0.35 -19.01
CA ARG A 871 27.22 -0.80 -18.24
C ARG A 871 28.33 -1.80 -17.88
N ALA A 872 29.31 -1.96 -18.77
CA ALA A 872 30.46 -2.83 -18.57
C ALA A 872 31.57 -2.20 -17.71
N HIS A 873 31.47 -0.91 -17.34
CA HIS A 873 32.57 -0.12 -16.75
C HIS A 873 33.87 -0.18 -17.56
N GLU A 874 33.74 -0.34 -18.87
CA GLU A 874 34.85 -0.35 -19.82
C GLU A 874 34.93 1.02 -20.51
N SER A 875 36.15 1.44 -20.86
CA SER A 875 36.37 2.62 -21.70
C SER A 875 37.12 2.22 -22.96
N ASP A 876 36.70 2.77 -24.10
CA ASP A 876 37.41 2.60 -25.37
C ASP A 876 37.75 4.00 -25.91
N PRO A 877 39.03 4.43 -25.85
CA PRO A 877 39.46 5.73 -26.37
C PRO A 877 39.10 5.95 -27.85
N ARG A 878 38.97 4.87 -28.63
CA ARG A 878 38.59 4.93 -30.05
C ARG A 878 37.12 5.33 -30.21
N LEU A 879 36.26 5.00 -29.26
CA LEU A 879 34.86 5.43 -29.26
C LEU A 879 34.72 6.93 -29.00
N GLU A 880 35.59 7.48 -28.15
CA GLU A 880 35.66 8.93 -27.94
C GLU A 880 36.17 9.67 -29.19
N ASP A 881 37.21 9.15 -29.86
CA ASP A 881 37.66 9.68 -31.14
C ASP A 881 36.56 9.61 -32.21
N PHE A 882 35.80 8.51 -32.26
CA PHE A 882 34.66 8.35 -33.16
C PHE A 882 33.59 9.43 -32.94
N ARG A 883 33.23 9.73 -31.68
CA ARG A 883 32.31 10.82 -31.35
C ARG A 883 32.77 12.16 -31.91
N TRP A 884 34.05 12.50 -31.73
CA TRP A 884 34.57 13.79 -32.20
C TRP A 884 34.66 13.86 -33.72
N ARG A 885 34.94 12.75 -34.40
CA ARG A 885 34.90 12.69 -35.87
C ARG A 885 33.50 12.87 -36.44
N ILE A 886 32.43 12.59 -35.70
CA ILE A 886 31.06 12.93 -36.13
C ILE A 886 30.89 14.46 -36.21
N GLU A 887 31.46 15.22 -35.28
CA GLU A 887 31.43 16.68 -35.33
C GLU A 887 32.18 17.22 -36.56
N GLU A 888 33.33 16.63 -36.87
CA GLU A 888 34.06 16.97 -38.11
C GLU A 888 33.32 16.59 -39.38
N LEU A 889 32.61 15.46 -39.36
CA LEU A 889 31.74 15.06 -40.47
C LEU A 889 30.62 16.09 -40.67
N ARG A 890 30.00 16.58 -39.59
CA ARG A 890 28.98 17.65 -39.65
C ARG A 890 29.53 18.91 -40.30
N VAL A 891 30.75 19.34 -39.96
CA VAL A 891 31.41 20.47 -40.64
C VAL A 891 31.60 20.18 -42.13
N SER A 892 32.11 19.00 -42.49
CA SER A 892 32.38 18.61 -43.89
C SER A 892 31.12 18.54 -44.77
N LEU A 893 29.95 18.26 -44.16
CA LEU A 893 28.70 18.08 -44.88
C LEU A 893 27.89 19.38 -44.99
N PHE A 894 27.91 20.21 -43.94
CA PHE A 894 27.03 21.39 -43.86
C PHE A 894 27.77 22.73 -44.02
N ALA A 895 29.08 22.77 -43.76
CA ALA A 895 29.88 24.01 -43.76
C ALA A 895 31.28 23.79 -44.34
N GLN A 896 31.34 23.31 -45.59
CA GLN A 896 32.57 22.98 -46.30
C GLN A 896 33.60 24.12 -46.32
N GLU A 897 33.14 25.36 -46.36
CA GLU A 897 33.97 26.57 -46.32
C GLU A 897 34.81 26.70 -45.03
N LEU A 898 34.37 26.10 -43.92
CA LEU A 898 35.09 26.18 -42.64
C LEU A 898 36.27 25.20 -42.57
N ARG A 899 36.35 24.25 -43.52
CA ARG A 899 37.35 23.17 -43.60
C ARG A 899 37.37 22.27 -42.36
N THR A 900 37.95 21.09 -42.53
CA THR A 900 38.20 20.12 -41.46
C THR A 900 39.71 19.93 -41.30
N PRO A 901 40.22 19.69 -40.08
CA PRO A 901 41.66 19.55 -39.82
C PRO A 901 42.27 18.30 -40.47
N TYR A 902 41.45 17.31 -40.82
CA TYR A 902 41.82 16.11 -41.54
C TYR A 902 40.64 15.62 -42.38
N PRO A 903 40.85 14.80 -43.44
CA PRO A 903 39.73 14.41 -44.28
C PRO A 903 38.81 13.41 -43.57
N VAL A 904 37.52 13.72 -43.51
CA VAL A 904 36.46 12.93 -42.87
C VAL A 904 35.37 12.58 -43.89
N SER A 905 34.84 11.37 -43.81
CA SER A 905 33.71 10.90 -44.63
C SER A 905 33.03 9.73 -43.94
N PHE A 906 31.79 9.42 -44.33
CA PHE A 906 31.03 8.25 -43.84
C PHE A 906 31.87 6.96 -43.90
N LYS A 907 32.48 6.67 -45.05
CA LYS A 907 33.33 5.49 -45.26
C LYS A 907 34.50 5.39 -44.27
N ARG A 908 35.08 6.53 -43.86
CA ARG A 908 36.18 6.55 -42.88
C ARG A 908 35.69 6.34 -41.45
N LEU A 909 34.53 6.91 -41.10
CA LEU A 909 33.87 6.67 -39.83
C LEU A 909 33.41 5.21 -39.70
N ASP A 910 32.81 4.61 -40.73
CA ASP A 910 32.46 3.18 -40.71
C ASP A 910 33.69 2.28 -40.54
N LYS A 911 34.83 2.61 -41.17
CA LYS A 911 36.09 1.88 -40.97
C LYS A 911 36.59 2.00 -39.53
N LEU A 912 36.51 3.18 -38.92
CA LEU A 912 36.84 3.37 -37.50
C LEU A 912 35.88 2.58 -36.62
N TRP A 913 34.59 2.60 -36.93
CA TRP A 913 33.55 1.85 -36.22
C TRP A 913 33.84 0.34 -36.22
N GLN A 914 34.21 -0.22 -37.37
CA GLN A 914 34.61 -1.63 -37.48
C GLN A 914 35.79 -1.98 -36.57
N SER A 915 36.70 -1.04 -36.30
CA SER A 915 37.81 -1.27 -35.36
C SER A 915 37.40 -1.21 -33.89
N ILE A 916 36.30 -0.52 -33.57
CA ILE A 916 35.74 -0.41 -32.21
C ILE A 916 34.90 -1.64 -31.85
N VAL A 917 34.26 -2.25 -32.86
CA VAL A 917 33.39 -3.44 -32.71
C VAL A 917 34.17 -4.76 -32.78
N ARG A 918 35.34 -4.76 -33.44
CA ARG A 918 36.32 -5.86 -33.37
C ARG A 918 37.06 -5.84 -32.03
#